data_AF-A0A143BNK0-F1
#
_entry.id   AF-A0A143BNK0-F1
#
_cell.length_a   1.000
_cell.length_b   1.000
_cell.length_c   1.000
_cell.angle_alpha   90.00
_cell.angle_beta   90.00
_cell.angle_gamma   90.00
#
_symmetry.space_group_name_H-M   'P 1'
#
loop_
_entity.id
_entity.type
_entity.pdbx_description
1 polymer ?
#
loop_
_entity_poly.entity_id
_entity_poly.type
_entity_poly.pdbx_seq_one_letter_code
_entity_poly.pdbx_strand_id
1 'polypeptide(L)'
;MMVTVEPRPGPLWRPAGALDAVLLLVVTVFFVWVWQGPGEATVDYAIDYVAFVVIGLVVGLLQFQAAQASPLGRERVAWRLLSASSVLRTVNGVVWSLWLADHPGEARPVWLLLASASSLLLVLAGLLAFGGERRLAVDRLRRSIDGVIVLVGSGTVLWFAALGPFFAATGAQVPRAEDYLYLLADSASAVVAALLVLRRSQQYFRRVATFLLFAALLQTVPDILLWVGKTNYSYRPGDNIAVLWFSVWMLKAAAARYAVQVLRHPTREAIQVHASYQSGWVPTAFVMLASAVLMVQLTRVPQQRELPLVVSVAALSMLLVVRQLIELREQSRVQRAQDEQARWYGAVLRDSNDYVMVLDADGNSLDISPATHRLLRSAHPASRWALMELVHPDDQLAFRRALRDARDGPTSLALRVHGDTPDSWRQLTLTIVDRREDNEAGAILLHAQDITRETELSSRLRQTQELEALGVFAGGLSHDLNNILTVIDAHAEMLEEDLPLNLQLQQDVSAIRVASQRARRFTRGLLALSRQKQSREVSINVEPMLRTRLASAGLDERLTLVCDDTVTSLQMDQSACHLAVDSLLLAVLEAEPEVRTDLHVHSVTIDRSDADELQVEPGRYVRIGLSGLPEAVVAGKSALPTWDGSAAQLALLLARAAAREVGGEQRVVENGTVFTYLPVGGRT
;
A
#
# COMPACT_ATOMS: atom_id res chain seq x y z
N MET A 1 15.47 -7.12 -19.09
CA MET A 1 16.42 -5.99 -19.17
C MET A 1 16.57 -5.59 -20.64
N MET A 2 15.91 -4.52 -21.09
CA MET A 2 16.11 -3.93 -22.44
C MET A 2 16.68 -2.53 -22.24
N VAL A 3 17.92 -2.33 -22.69
CA VAL A 3 18.61 -1.03 -22.65
C VAL A 3 18.14 -0.22 -23.86
N THR A 4 17.15 0.64 -23.65
CA THR A 4 16.81 1.71 -24.61
C THR A 4 17.86 2.81 -24.51
N VAL A 5 18.67 2.96 -25.56
CA VAL A 5 19.66 4.03 -25.72
C VAL A 5 18.94 5.40 -25.71
N GLU A 6 19.31 6.27 -24.77
CA GLU A 6 18.80 7.64 -24.68
C GLU A 6 19.18 8.48 -25.93
N PRO A 7 18.24 9.25 -26.51
CA PRO A 7 18.62 10.25 -27.49
C PRO A 7 19.34 11.40 -26.78
N ARG A 8 20.60 11.64 -27.13
CA ARG A 8 21.34 12.83 -26.68
C ARG A 8 20.54 14.09 -27.04
N PRO A 9 20.40 15.07 -26.13
CA PRO A 9 19.78 16.34 -26.47
C PRO A 9 20.58 17.00 -27.61
N GLY A 10 19.91 17.27 -28.73
CA GLY A 10 20.50 17.99 -29.85
C GLY A 10 20.97 19.40 -29.44
N PRO A 11 21.78 20.08 -30.28
CA PRO A 11 22.25 21.43 -30.00
C PRO A 11 21.08 22.39 -29.76
N LEU A 12 21.16 23.20 -28.70
CA LEU A 12 20.16 24.18 -28.26
C LEU A 12 19.65 25.13 -29.36
N TRP A 13 20.41 25.27 -30.46
CA TRP A 13 20.24 26.30 -31.49
C TRP A 13 19.67 25.82 -32.84
N ARG A 14 19.17 24.58 -32.99
CA ARG A 14 18.47 24.18 -34.22
C ARG A 14 17.02 24.68 -34.19
N PRO A 15 16.57 25.64 -35.02
CA PRO A 15 15.20 26.15 -34.97
C PRO A 15 14.20 25.00 -35.12
N ALA A 16 13.32 24.83 -34.13
CA ALA A 16 12.39 23.71 -34.05
C ALA A 16 10.93 24.15 -34.32
N GLY A 17 10.69 25.44 -34.52
CA GLY A 17 9.38 26.01 -34.87
C GLY A 17 9.45 27.45 -35.41
N ALA A 18 8.31 27.99 -35.83
CA ALA A 18 8.20 29.31 -36.48
C ALA A 18 8.76 30.47 -35.63
N LEU A 19 8.55 30.44 -34.30
CA LEU A 19 9.09 31.47 -33.39
C LEU A 19 10.62 31.45 -33.32
N ASP A 20 11.24 30.28 -33.45
CA ASP A 20 12.70 30.16 -33.45
C ASP A 20 13.33 30.71 -34.72
N ALA A 21 12.65 30.54 -35.86
CA ALA A 21 13.06 31.11 -37.13
C ALA A 21 12.97 32.64 -37.12
N VAL A 22 11.89 33.20 -36.55
CA VAL A 22 11.73 34.65 -36.35
C VAL A 22 12.79 35.18 -35.38
N LEU A 23 13.04 34.48 -34.26
CA LEU A 23 14.09 34.87 -33.31
C LEU A 23 15.47 34.91 -33.99
N LEU A 24 15.83 33.87 -34.75
CA LEU A 24 17.10 33.79 -35.45
C LEU A 24 17.23 34.91 -36.50
N LEU A 25 16.17 35.16 -37.27
CA LEU A 25 16.13 36.23 -38.26
C LEU A 25 16.36 37.60 -37.62
N VAL A 26 15.61 37.91 -36.56
CA VAL A 26 15.69 39.22 -35.88
C VAL A 26 17.05 39.42 -35.21
N VAL A 27 17.58 38.38 -34.56
CA VAL A 27 18.94 38.42 -33.98
C VAL A 27 19.97 38.66 -35.08
N THR A 28 19.89 37.93 -36.20
CA THR A 28 20.84 38.07 -37.31
C THR A 28 20.77 39.46 -37.92
N VAL A 29 19.57 39.96 -38.21
CA VAL A 29 19.37 41.30 -38.79
C VAL A 29 19.88 42.39 -37.84
N PHE A 30 19.59 42.30 -36.55
CA PHE A 30 20.04 43.26 -35.54
C PHE A 30 21.57 43.32 -35.44
N PHE A 31 22.24 42.17 -35.30
CA PHE A 31 23.70 42.15 -35.18
C PHE A 31 24.42 42.52 -36.48
N VAL A 32 23.88 42.18 -37.64
CA VAL A 32 24.42 42.64 -38.94
C VAL A 32 24.30 44.14 -39.07
N TRP A 33 23.16 44.72 -38.68
CA TRP A 33 22.96 46.18 -38.69
C TRP A 33 23.92 46.89 -37.73
N VAL A 34 24.06 46.42 -36.48
CA VAL A 34 25.04 46.96 -35.52
C VAL A 34 26.47 46.85 -36.07
N TRP A 35 26.81 45.74 -36.73
CA TRP A 35 28.15 45.52 -37.29
C TRP A 35 28.45 46.41 -38.51
N GLN A 36 27.45 46.71 -39.34
CA GLN A 36 27.60 47.59 -40.50
C GLN A 36 27.77 49.07 -40.14
N GLY A 37 27.49 49.44 -38.90
CA GLY A 37 27.55 50.81 -38.42
C GLY A 37 26.21 51.54 -38.66
N PRO A 38 25.59 52.11 -37.60
CA PRO A 38 24.35 52.89 -37.75
C PRO A 38 24.54 54.05 -38.74
N GLY A 39 23.57 54.24 -39.63
CA GLY A 39 23.60 55.23 -40.71
C GLY A 39 22.86 56.52 -40.37
N GLU A 40 21.74 56.79 -41.06
CA GLU A 40 20.88 57.94 -40.76
C GLU A 40 20.09 57.70 -39.46
N ALA A 41 20.15 58.68 -38.54
CA ALA A 41 19.56 58.56 -37.21
C ALA A 41 18.08 58.13 -37.21
N THR A 42 17.26 58.61 -38.15
CA THR A 42 15.84 58.25 -38.26
C THR A 42 15.61 56.78 -38.64
N VAL A 43 16.43 56.24 -39.54
CA VAL A 43 16.39 54.84 -39.98
C VAL A 43 16.90 53.93 -38.86
N ASP A 44 17.93 54.37 -38.15
CA ASP A 44 18.55 53.64 -37.05
C ASP A 44 17.62 53.48 -35.84
N TYR A 45 16.90 54.53 -35.45
CA TYR A 45 15.87 54.43 -34.41
C TYR A 45 14.76 53.45 -34.82
N ALA A 46 14.32 53.48 -36.07
CA ALA A 46 13.27 52.58 -36.55
C ALA A 46 13.70 51.10 -36.51
N ILE A 47 14.94 50.80 -36.93
CA ILE A 47 15.49 49.44 -36.91
C ILE A 47 15.64 48.93 -35.48
N ASP A 48 16.21 49.74 -34.57
CA ASP A 48 16.37 49.40 -33.16
C ASP A 48 15.02 49.11 -32.49
N TYR A 49 14.02 49.99 -32.69
CA TYR A 49 12.69 49.79 -32.12
C TYR A 49 11.99 48.56 -32.66
N VAL A 50 12.00 48.34 -33.97
CA VAL A 50 11.37 47.15 -34.56
C VAL A 50 12.04 45.88 -34.04
N ALA A 51 13.37 45.86 -33.93
CA ALA A 51 14.10 44.72 -33.38
C ALA A 51 13.69 44.43 -31.93
N PHE A 52 13.62 45.45 -31.06
CA PHE A 52 13.20 45.29 -29.66
C PHE A 52 11.72 44.89 -29.50
N VAL A 53 10.83 45.39 -30.35
CA VAL A 53 9.42 44.99 -30.35
C VAL A 53 9.26 43.53 -30.74
N VAL A 54 9.90 43.12 -31.83
CA VAL A 54 9.76 41.76 -32.33
C VAL A 54 10.40 40.77 -31.35
N ILE A 55 11.61 41.03 -30.84
CA ILE A 55 12.24 40.12 -29.87
C ILE A 55 11.44 40.05 -28.57
N GLY A 56 10.89 41.16 -28.08
CA GLY A 56 10.09 41.21 -26.86
C GLY A 56 8.80 40.38 -26.96
N LEU A 57 8.09 40.49 -28.09
CA LEU A 57 6.90 39.67 -28.38
C LEU A 57 7.24 38.19 -28.55
N VAL A 58 8.31 37.86 -29.28
CA VAL A 58 8.76 36.48 -29.48
C VAL A 58 9.15 35.83 -28.15
N VAL A 59 9.90 36.53 -27.29
CA VAL A 59 10.24 36.06 -25.93
C VAL A 59 8.98 35.85 -25.10
N GLY A 60 8.03 36.79 -25.14
CA GLY A 60 6.75 36.67 -24.43
C GLY A 60 5.95 35.43 -24.88
N LEU A 61 5.93 35.14 -26.18
CA LEU A 61 5.28 33.96 -26.74
C LEU A 61 6.00 32.65 -26.39
N LEU A 62 7.34 32.62 -26.42
CA LEU A 62 8.12 31.46 -25.99
C LEU A 62 7.89 31.15 -24.50
N GLN A 63 7.85 32.18 -23.65
CA GLN A 63 7.50 32.02 -22.23
C GLN A 63 6.06 31.52 -22.05
N PHE A 64 5.12 31.98 -22.88
CA PHE A 64 3.75 31.46 -22.87
C PHE A 64 3.67 29.99 -23.32
N GLN A 65 4.45 29.58 -24.32
CA GLN A 65 4.58 28.18 -24.73
C GLN A 65 5.17 27.32 -23.61
N ALA A 66 6.17 27.82 -22.87
CA ALA A 66 6.71 27.16 -21.69
C ALA A 66 5.63 26.99 -20.61
N ALA A 67 4.76 27.98 -20.42
CA ALA A 67 3.62 27.88 -19.51
C ALA A 67 2.63 26.78 -19.93
N GLN A 68 2.35 26.66 -21.24
CA GLN A 68 1.45 25.63 -21.76
C GLN A 68 2.06 24.22 -21.63
N ALA A 69 3.37 24.08 -21.84
CA ALA A 69 4.08 22.82 -21.68
C ALA A 69 4.23 22.40 -20.20
N SER A 70 4.10 23.33 -19.24
CA SER A 70 4.29 23.06 -17.82
C SER A 70 3.12 22.24 -17.23
N PRO A 71 3.37 21.02 -16.70
CA PRO A 71 2.33 20.20 -16.07
C PRO A 71 1.91 20.75 -14.70
N LEU A 72 2.83 21.40 -13.98
CA LEU A 72 2.59 21.94 -12.64
C LEU A 72 1.90 23.31 -12.68
N GLY A 73 0.82 23.45 -11.90
CA GLY A 73 0.02 24.68 -11.85
C GLY A 73 0.81 25.93 -11.46
N ARG A 74 1.82 25.83 -10.59
CA ARG A 74 2.64 26.99 -10.19
C ARG A 74 3.74 27.34 -11.18
N GLU A 75 4.37 26.37 -11.82
CA GLU A 75 5.34 26.62 -12.90
C GLU A 75 4.64 27.28 -14.10
N ARG A 76 3.43 26.83 -14.42
CA ARG A 76 2.56 27.49 -15.40
C ARG A 76 2.27 28.94 -15.04
N VAL A 77 1.99 29.24 -13.76
CA VAL A 77 1.79 30.62 -13.29
C VAL A 77 3.09 31.43 -13.39
N ALA A 78 4.23 30.86 -13.04
CA ALA A 78 5.54 31.51 -13.15
C ALA A 78 5.83 31.96 -14.58
N TRP A 79 5.68 31.05 -15.55
CA TRP A 79 5.87 31.35 -16.97
C TRP A 79 4.84 32.34 -17.53
N ARG A 80 3.58 32.30 -17.05
CA ARG A 80 2.56 33.31 -17.42
C ARG A 80 2.92 34.70 -16.92
N LEU A 81 3.41 34.82 -15.68
CA LEU A 81 3.82 36.09 -15.10
C LEU A 81 5.05 36.67 -15.83
N LEU A 82 6.03 35.82 -16.15
CA LEU A 82 7.18 36.24 -16.97
C LEU A 82 6.76 36.66 -18.38
N SER A 83 5.86 35.91 -19.03
CA SER A 83 5.30 36.26 -20.35
C SER A 83 4.57 37.61 -20.31
N ALA A 84 3.70 37.81 -19.32
CA ALA A 84 2.98 39.06 -19.13
C ALA A 84 3.94 40.24 -18.88
N SER A 85 5.00 40.03 -18.09
CA SER A 85 6.05 41.03 -17.89
C SER A 85 6.76 41.40 -19.19
N SER A 86 7.17 40.41 -19.99
CA SER A 86 7.86 40.62 -21.27
C SER A 86 6.98 41.40 -22.26
N VAL A 87 5.71 41.05 -22.38
CA VAL A 87 4.75 41.77 -23.24
C VAL A 87 4.52 43.18 -22.73
N LEU A 88 4.29 43.36 -21.42
CA LEU A 88 4.07 44.67 -20.83
C LEU A 88 5.29 45.58 -21.02
N ARG A 89 6.51 45.06 -20.83
CA ARG A 89 7.76 45.82 -21.05
C ARG A 89 7.91 46.23 -22.51
N THR A 90 7.51 45.37 -23.44
CA THR A 90 7.54 45.66 -24.88
C THR A 90 6.54 46.75 -25.25
N VAL A 91 5.27 46.62 -24.84
CA VAL A 91 4.23 47.63 -25.08
C VAL A 91 4.62 48.96 -24.45
N ASN A 92 5.09 48.93 -23.19
CA ASN A 92 5.54 50.12 -22.50
C ASN A 92 6.73 50.79 -23.19
N GLY A 93 7.66 50.01 -23.76
CA GLY A 93 8.74 50.51 -24.60
C GLY A 93 8.22 51.23 -25.85
N VAL A 94 7.25 50.66 -26.57
CA VAL A 94 6.63 51.30 -27.74
C VAL A 94 5.95 52.61 -27.37
N VAL A 95 5.11 52.58 -26.32
CA VAL A 95 4.36 53.75 -25.88
C VAL A 95 5.31 54.86 -25.40
N TRP A 96 6.39 54.51 -24.71
CA TRP A 96 7.43 55.47 -24.33
C TRP A 96 8.03 56.17 -25.54
N SER A 97 8.30 55.40 -26.59
CA SER A 97 9.00 55.87 -27.78
C SER A 97 8.14 56.82 -28.60
N LEU A 98 6.86 56.48 -28.75
CA LEU A 98 5.87 57.36 -29.38
C LEU A 98 5.66 58.64 -28.58
N TRP A 99 5.57 58.53 -27.25
CA TRP A 99 5.40 59.69 -26.38
C TRP A 99 6.63 60.62 -26.43
N LEU A 100 7.83 60.06 -26.41
CA LEU A 100 9.09 60.81 -26.48
C LEU A 100 9.26 61.53 -27.83
N ALA A 101 8.72 60.96 -28.91
CA ALA A 101 8.72 61.58 -30.24
C ALA A 101 7.85 62.86 -30.28
N ASP A 102 6.68 62.84 -29.62
CA ASP A 102 5.78 64.00 -29.55
C ASP A 102 6.19 65.01 -28.47
N HIS A 103 6.89 64.59 -27.41
CA HIS A 103 7.26 65.41 -26.24
C HIS A 103 8.78 65.37 -25.96
N PRO A 104 9.62 65.87 -26.88
CA PRO A 104 11.07 65.82 -26.70
C PRO A 104 11.51 66.68 -25.51
N GLY A 105 12.25 66.07 -24.57
CA GLY A 105 12.81 66.75 -23.40
C GLY A 105 11.90 66.81 -22.17
N GLU A 106 10.64 66.36 -22.28
CA GLU A 106 9.74 66.27 -21.13
C GLU A 106 10.05 65.04 -20.24
N ALA A 107 9.69 65.14 -18.96
CA ALA A 107 9.87 64.05 -18.01
C ALA A 107 8.86 62.91 -18.23
N ARG A 108 9.28 61.67 -17.97
CA ARG A 108 8.42 60.49 -18.11
C ARG A 108 7.07 60.66 -17.40
N PRO A 109 5.94 60.34 -18.06
CA PRO A 109 4.64 60.35 -17.39
C PRO A 109 4.58 59.32 -16.27
N VAL A 110 3.93 59.68 -15.15
CA VAL A 110 3.81 58.82 -13.97
C VAL A 110 3.14 57.48 -14.29
N TRP A 111 2.14 57.46 -15.17
CA TRP A 111 1.46 56.22 -15.56
C TRP A 111 2.36 55.24 -16.34
N LEU A 112 3.30 55.77 -17.12
CA LEU A 112 4.26 54.98 -17.89
C LEU A 112 5.37 54.43 -16.96
N LEU A 113 5.71 55.19 -15.93
CA LEU A 113 6.55 54.75 -14.82
C LEU A 113 5.88 53.62 -14.01
N LEU A 114 4.58 53.74 -13.72
CA LEU A 114 3.79 52.69 -13.04
C LEU A 114 3.66 51.41 -13.88
N ALA A 115 3.49 51.52 -15.20
CA ALA A 115 3.49 50.37 -16.10
C ALA A 115 4.84 49.63 -16.09
N SER A 116 5.93 50.39 -16.07
CA SER A 116 7.28 49.85 -15.95
C SER A 116 7.51 49.15 -14.60
N ALA A 117 7.12 49.78 -13.49
CA ALA A 117 7.17 49.20 -12.15
C ALA A 117 6.34 47.90 -12.06
N SER A 118 5.17 47.88 -12.70
CA SER A 118 4.30 46.70 -12.75
C SER A 118 4.97 45.54 -13.51
N SER A 119 5.66 45.82 -14.62
CA SER A 119 6.42 44.80 -15.35
C SER A 119 7.52 44.17 -14.49
N LEU A 120 8.17 44.97 -13.63
CA LEU A 120 9.21 44.50 -12.70
C LEU A 120 8.62 43.63 -11.58
N LEU A 121 7.49 44.03 -11.00
CA LEU A 121 6.77 43.22 -10.00
C LEU A 121 6.34 41.86 -10.57
N LEU A 122 5.95 41.82 -11.84
CA LEU A 122 5.62 40.57 -12.53
C LEU A 122 6.85 39.66 -12.74
N VAL A 123 8.05 40.20 -12.99
CA VAL A 123 9.29 39.40 -13.03
C VAL A 123 9.54 38.76 -11.67
N LEU A 124 9.52 39.56 -10.60
CA LEU A 124 9.75 39.09 -9.24
C LEU A 124 8.71 38.05 -8.82
N ALA A 125 7.43 38.30 -9.09
CA ALA A 125 6.35 37.35 -8.80
C ALA A 125 6.50 36.06 -9.61
N GLY A 126 6.91 36.15 -10.88
CA GLY A 126 7.23 35.00 -11.73
C GLY A 126 8.37 34.16 -11.17
N LEU A 127 9.49 34.80 -10.80
CA LEU A 127 10.64 34.14 -10.19
C LEU A 127 10.29 33.47 -8.85
N LEU A 128 9.47 34.10 -8.01
CA LEU A 128 9.02 33.51 -6.72
C LEU A 128 8.01 32.37 -6.89
N ALA A 129 7.28 32.34 -8.01
CA ALA A 129 6.33 31.27 -8.33
C ALA A 129 7.02 29.97 -8.76
N PHE A 130 8.28 30.05 -9.21
CA PHE A 130 9.12 28.88 -9.49
C PHE A 130 9.45 28.13 -8.19
N GLY A 131 9.10 26.83 -8.13
CA GLY A 131 9.50 25.93 -7.04
C GLY A 131 8.54 25.83 -5.85
N GLY A 132 7.23 25.66 -6.08
CA GLY A 132 6.31 25.37 -4.96
C GLY A 132 5.18 24.41 -5.32
N GLU A 133 5.19 23.22 -4.74
CA GLU A 133 4.02 22.33 -4.66
C GLU A 133 2.87 22.98 -3.87
N ARG A 134 1.64 22.47 -4.02
CA ARG A 134 0.52 22.83 -3.14
C ARG A 134 0.93 22.54 -1.70
N ARG A 135 1.12 23.60 -0.92
CA ARG A 135 1.62 23.55 0.45
C ARG A 135 0.84 24.51 1.34
N LEU A 136 0.85 24.22 2.64
CA LEU A 136 0.15 24.90 3.73
C LEU A 136 0.36 26.43 3.68
N ALA A 137 -0.57 27.21 4.26
CA ALA A 137 -0.49 28.67 4.29
C ALA A 137 0.85 29.20 4.87
N VAL A 138 1.46 28.43 5.77
CA VAL A 138 2.75 28.72 6.41
C VAL A 138 3.91 28.77 5.40
N ASP A 139 3.93 27.86 4.42
CA ASP A 139 4.98 27.83 3.38
C ASP A 139 4.86 28.96 2.35
N ARG A 140 3.65 29.53 2.20
CA ARG A 140 3.47 30.77 1.44
C ARG A 140 4.03 31.96 2.22
N LEU A 141 3.70 32.07 3.50
CA LEU A 141 4.19 33.15 4.36
C LEU A 141 5.72 33.17 4.45
N ARG A 142 6.35 32.01 4.65
CA ARG A 142 7.81 31.87 4.72
C ARG A 142 8.53 32.33 3.46
N ARG A 143 8.05 31.93 2.28
CA ARG A 143 8.63 32.38 1.01
C ARG A 143 8.46 33.88 0.77
N SER A 144 7.32 34.44 1.16
CA SER A 144 7.12 35.89 1.10
C SER A 144 8.12 36.63 1.99
N ILE A 145 8.38 36.14 3.21
CA ILE A 145 9.37 36.72 4.13
C ILE A 145 10.79 36.58 3.57
N ASP A 146 11.18 35.39 3.08
CA ASP A 146 12.49 35.19 2.43
C ASP A 146 12.67 36.15 1.24
N GLY A 147 11.62 36.34 0.41
CA GLY A 147 11.64 37.28 -0.70
C GLY A 147 11.78 38.74 -0.27
N VAL A 148 11.11 39.14 0.81
CA VAL A 148 11.23 40.49 1.39
C VAL A 148 12.63 40.72 1.97
N ILE A 149 13.20 39.74 2.68
CA ILE A 149 14.58 39.82 3.21
C ILE A 149 15.58 40.05 2.08
N VAL A 150 15.43 39.30 1.00
CA VAL A 150 16.28 39.38 -0.18
C VAL A 150 16.12 40.72 -0.89
N LEU A 151 14.90 41.22 -1.04
CA LEU A 151 14.65 42.52 -1.65
C LEU A 151 15.27 43.66 -0.82
N VAL A 152 14.98 43.68 0.49
CA VAL A 152 15.46 44.72 1.42
C VAL A 152 16.97 44.68 1.57
N GLY A 153 17.57 43.49 1.72
CA GLY A 153 19.02 43.38 1.82
C GLY A 153 19.75 43.80 0.54
N SER A 154 19.14 43.60 -0.64
CA SER A 154 19.77 43.88 -1.94
C SER A 154 19.80 45.36 -2.15
N GLY A 155 18.69 46.04 -1.84
CA GLY A 155 18.66 47.50 -1.85
C GLY A 155 19.62 48.10 -0.83
N THR A 156 19.76 47.48 0.34
CA THR A 156 20.69 47.95 1.38
C THR A 156 22.15 47.81 0.93
N VAL A 157 22.55 46.64 0.45
CA VAL A 157 23.92 46.41 -0.06
C VAL A 157 24.21 47.31 -1.26
N LEU A 158 23.30 47.38 -2.24
CA LEU A 158 23.47 48.20 -3.43
C LEU A 158 23.62 49.69 -3.10
N TRP A 159 22.77 50.21 -2.20
CA TRP A 159 22.83 51.60 -1.77
C TRP A 159 24.14 51.91 -1.05
N PHE A 160 24.49 51.11 -0.05
CA PHE A 160 25.60 51.44 0.84
C PHE A 160 26.97 51.00 0.30
N ALA A 161 27.05 49.96 -0.52
CA ALA A 161 28.32 49.48 -1.09
C ALA A 161 28.69 50.16 -2.40
N ALA A 162 27.71 50.51 -3.24
CA ALA A 162 27.95 51.02 -4.59
C ALA A 162 27.43 52.46 -4.78
N LEU A 163 26.13 52.66 -4.66
CA LEU A 163 25.49 53.92 -5.08
C LEU A 163 25.86 55.11 -4.19
N GLY A 164 25.72 54.96 -2.88
CA GLY A 164 25.98 56.02 -1.89
C GLY A 164 27.41 56.59 -1.96
N PRO A 165 28.47 55.75 -1.95
CA PRO A 165 29.85 56.21 -2.14
C PRO A 165 30.08 56.88 -3.49
N PHE A 166 29.48 56.36 -4.56
CA PHE A 166 29.59 56.96 -5.89
C PHE A 166 28.97 58.36 -5.93
N PHE A 167 27.77 58.55 -5.37
CA PHE A 167 27.12 59.87 -5.29
C PHE A 167 27.92 60.88 -4.48
N ALA A 168 28.53 60.43 -3.39
CA ALA A 168 29.40 61.28 -2.59
C ALA A 168 30.68 61.69 -3.35
N ALA A 169 31.21 60.81 -4.22
CA ALA A 169 32.45 61.06 -4.97
C ALA A 169 32.26 61.90 -6.24
N THR A 170 31.13 61.75 -6.94
CA THR A 170 30.88 62.43 -8.23
C THR A 170 30.13 63.75 -8.09
N GLY A 171 29.54 64.05 -6.93
CA GLY A 171 28.71 65.24 -6.73
C GLY A 171 27.44 65.28 -7.60
N ALA A 172 27.13 64.18 -8.29
CA ALA A 172 25.95 64.04 -9.13
C ALA A 172 24.68 64.19 -8.26
N GLN A 173 23.67 64.89 -8.78
CA GLN A 173 22.38 64.97 -8.10
C GLN A 173 21.82 63.57 -7.84
N VAL A 174 21.16 63.40 -6.69
CA VAL A 174 20.41 62.18 -6.35
C VAL A 174 19.53 61.83 -7.55
N PRO A 175 19.58 60.57 -8.04
CA PRO A 175 18.93 60.22 -9.28
C PRO A 175 17.42 60.40 -9.09
N ARG A 176 16.72 60.72 -10.19
CA ARG A 176 15.25 60.70 -10.16
C ARG A 176 14.80 59.33 -9.64
N ALA A 177 13.79 59.31 -8.77
CA ALA A 177 13.33 58.09 -8.10
C ALA A 177 13.04 56.92 -9.07
N GLU A 178 12.78 57.24 -10.34
CA GLU A 178 12.62 56.29 -11.44
C GLU A 178 13.86 55.42 -11.71
N ASP A 179 15.06 56.01 -11.83
CA ASP A 179 16.29 55.28 -12.18
C ASP A 179 16.71 54.32 -11.05
N TYR A 180 16.41 54.72 -9.81
CA TYR A 180 16.64 53.90 -8.62
C TYR A 180 15.74 52.66 -8.56
N LEU A 181 14.49 52.78 -9.02
CA LEU A 181 13.51 51.69 -8.99
C LEU A 181 13.89 50.55 -9.93
N TYR A 182 14.41 50.85 -11.13
CA TYR A 182 14.87 49.84 -12.09
C TYR A 182 16.08 49.08 -11.56
N LEU A 183 17.10 49.81 -11.09
CA LEU A 183 18.34 49.19 -10.61
C LEU A 183 18.10 48.30 -9.38
N LEU A 184 17.23 48.74 -8.46
CA LEU A 184 16.79 47.93 -7.32
C LEU A 184 16.07 46.66 -7.78
N ALA A 185 15.15 46.78 -8.73
CA ALA A 185 14.33 45.65 -9.17
C ALA A 185 15.13 44.62 -9.98
N ASP A 186 16.07 45.05 -10.81
CA ASP A 186 16.94 44.16 -11.57
C ASP A 186 17.95 43.47 -10.65
N SER A 187 18.50 44.18 -9.66
CA SER A 187 19.32 43.59 -8.60
C SER A 187 18.54 42.56 -7.78
N ALA A 188 17.31 42.88 -7.38
CA ALA A 188 16.45 41.96 -6.66
C ALA A 188 16.10 40.73 -7.49
N SER A 189 15.83 40.91 -8.80
CA SER A 189 15.57 39.81 -9.73
C SER A 189 16.80 38.90 -9.88
N ALA A 190 18.01 39.47 -9.92
CA ALA A 190 19.25 38.71 -9.96
C ALA A 190 19.45 37.90 -8.68
N VAL A 191 19.21 38.48 -7.51
CA VAL A 191 19.34 37.73 -6.25
C VAL A 191 18.28 36.62 -6.16
N VAL A 192 17.02 36.89 -6.52
CA VAL A 192 15.98 35.84 -6.54
C VAL A 192 16.34 34.73 -7.53
N ALA A 193 16.84 35.05 -8.72
CA ALA A 193 17.29 34.04 -9.68
C ALA A 193 18.51 33.24 -9.16
N ALA A 194 19.46 33.87 -8.48
CA ALA A 194 20.60 33.20 -7.85
C ALA A 194 20.15 32.22 -6.77
N LEU A 195 19.13 32.59 -6.00
CA LEU A 195 18.52 31.71 -5.00
C LEU A 195 17.88 30.48 -5.64
N LEU A 196 17.23 30.64 -6.78
CA LEU A 196 16.65 29.52 -7.52
C LEU A 196 17.74 28.55 -8.02
N VAL A 197 18.93 29.05 -8.38
CA VAL A 197 20.09 28.22 -8.77
C VAL A 197 20.69 27.47 -7.57
N LEU A 198 20.82 28.15 -6.42
CA LEU A 198 21.42 27.60 -5.21
C LEU A 198 20.52 26.61 -4.46
N ARG A 199 19.21 26.64 -4.70
CA ARG A 199 18.30 25.62 -4.18
C ARG A 199 18.72 24.24 -4.71
N ARG A 200 18.69 23.22 -3.84
CA ARG A 200 18.77 21.79 -4.24
C ARG A 200 17.51 21.41 -5.02
N SER A 201 17.40 21.92 -6.25
CA SER A 201 16.33 21.63 -7.21
C SER A 201 16.85 20.68 -8.28
N GLN A 202 15.90 20.05 -8.99
CA GLN A 202 16.12 19.27 -10.20
C GLN A 202 17.04 20.00 -11.19
N GLN A 203 17.84 19.24 -11.95
CA GLN A 203 18.83 19.80 -12.89
C GLN A 203 18.18 20.71 -13.95
N TYR A 204 16.96 20.37 -14.37
CA TYR A 204 16.10 21.19 -15.22
C TYR A 204 15.92 22.61 -14.66
N PHE A 205 15.41 22.72 -13.43
CA PHE A 205 15.10 23.99 -12.79
C PHE A 205 16.35 24.83 -12.57
N ARG A 206 17.47 24.18 -12.21
CA ARG A 206 18.75 24.85 -12.02
C ARG A 206 19.24 25.53 -13.30
N ARG A 207 19.11 24.86 -14.45
CA ARG A 207 19.51 25.41 -15.76
C ARG A 207 18.61 26.58 -16.18
N VAL A 208 17.29 26.46 -16.03
CA VAL A 208 16.36 27.59 -16.28
C VAL A 208 16.70 28.79 -15.39
N ALA A 209 16.88 28.55 -14.09
CA ALA A 209 17.25 29.59 -13.13
C ALA A 209 18.61 30.23 -13.46
N THR A 210 19.56 29.48 -14.00
CA THR A 210 20.88 29.99 -14.40
C THR A 210 20.77 30.96 -15.56
N PHE A 211 19.99 30.64 -16.61
CA PHE A 211 19.75 31.59 -17.71
C PHE A 211 19.07 32.87 -17.23
N LEU A 212 18.07 32.75 -16.35
CA LEU A 212 17.38 33.91 -15.78
C LEU A 212 18.28 34.74 -14.86
N LEU A 213 19.21 34.11 -14.13
CA LEU A 213 20.21 34.78 -13.32
C LEU A 213 21.16 35.61 -14.20
N PHE A 214 21.73 35.01 -15.25
CA PHE A 214 22.58 35.74 -16.18
C PHE A 214 21.81 36.88 -16.86
N ALA A 215 20.54 36.67 -17.23
CA ALA A 215 19.71 37.72 -17.80
C ALA A 215 19.52 38.90 -16.83
N ALA A 216 19.25 38.61 -15.55
CA ALA A 216 19.05 39.64 -14.54
C ALA A 216 20.35 40.36 -14.16
N LEU A 217 21.48 39.66 -14.06
CA LEU A 217 22.79 40.28 -13.84
C LEU A 217 23.18 41.17 -15.02
N LEU A 218 23.04 40.67 -16.25
CA LEU A 218 23.39 41.43 -17.45
C LEU A 218 22.53 42.67 -17.63
N GLN A 219 21.26 42.63 -17.22
CA GLN A 219 20.34 43.77 -17.28
C GLN A 219 20.83 44.98 -16.47
N THR A 220 21.49 44.76 -15.33
CA THR A 220 21.98 45.87 -14.49
C THR A 220 23.10 46.69 -15.16
N VAL A 221 23.88 46.08 -16.07
CA VAL A 221 25.06 46.71 -16.68
C VAL A 221 24.71 47.89 -17.60
N PRO A 222 23.86 47.75 -18.64
CA PRO A 222 23.48 48.86 -19.51
C PRO A 222 22.72 49.96 -18.74
N ASP A 223 21.94 49.61 -17.72
CA ASP A 223 21.21 50.58 -16.91
C ASP A 223 22.17 51.45 -16.07
N ILE A 224 23.24 50.85 -15.53
CA ILE A 224 24.34 51.59 -14.87
C ILE A 224 25.11 52.43 -15.90
N LEU A 225 25.44 51.89 -17.07
CA LEU A 225 26.21 52.61 -18.10
C LEU A 225 25.48 53.83 -18.63
N LEU A 226 24.17 53.72 -18.90
CA LEU A 226 23.34 54.86 -19.27
C LEU A 226 23.28 55.90 -18.17
N TRP A 227 23.17 55.44 -16.92
CA TRP A 227 23.10 56.33 -15.79
C TRP A 227 24.40 57.12 -15.58
N VAL A 228 25.56 56.45 -15.59
CA VAL A 228 26.89 57.11 -15.54
C VAL A 228 27.07 58.03 -16.76
N GLY A 229 26.56 57.59 -17.91
CA GLY A 229 26.60 58.33 -19.17
C GLY A 229 25.72 59.57 -19.21
N LYS A 230 24.61 59.69 -18.47
CA LYS A 230 23.66 60.82 -18.58
C LYS A 230 24.26 62.23 -18.37
N THR A 231 25.49 62.35 -17.84
CA THR A 231 26.21 63.63 -17.77
C THR A 231 27.05 63.96 -19.01
N ASN A 232 27.39 63.00 -19.87
CA ASN A 232 28.27 63.17 -21.05
C ASN A 232 27.93 62.29 -22.29
N TYR A 233 26.87 61.48 -22.24
CA TYR A 233 26.55 60.42 -23.21
C TYR A 233 25.08 60.54 -23.66
N SER A 234 24.88 60.86 -24.93
CA SER A 234 23.59 60.74 -25.61
C SER A 234 23.48 59.35 -26.20
N TYR A 235 22.56 58.51 -25.69
CA TYR A 235 22.26 57.19 -26.28
C TYR A 235 21.98 57.33 -27.78
N ARG A 236 22.66 56.54 -28.60
CA ARG A 236 22.33 56.37 -30.02
C ARG A 236 21.91 54.93 -30.28
N PRO A 237 20.90 54.69 -31.13
CA PRO A 237 20.54 53.34 -31.56
C PRO A 237 21.76 52.63 -32.14
N GLY A 238 21.93 51.36 -31.78
CA GLY A 238 23.08 50.55 -32.21
C GLY A 238 24.34 50.71 -31.35
N ASP A 239 24.29 51.52 -30.29
CA ASP A 239 25.35 51.57 -29.28
C ASP A 239 25.55 50.22 -28.58
N ASN A 240 26.73 50.02 -27.98
CA ASN A 240 27.05 48.82 -27.18
C ASN A 240 26.00 48.53 -26.09
N ILE A 241 25.30 49.56 -25.61
CA ILE A 241 24.22 49.45 -24.62
C ILE A 241 23.00 48.70 -25.20
N ALA A 242 22.64 48.96 -26.46
CA ALA A 242 21.56 48.27 -27.16
C ALA A 242 21.87 46.77 -27.31
N VAL A 243 23.13 46.43 -27.61
CA VAL A 243 23.60 45.03 -27.69
C VAL A 243 23.45 44.31 -26.35
N LEU A 244 23.76 44.97 -25.23
CA LEU A 244 23.61 44.40 -23.90
C LEU A 244 22.14 44.13 -23.56
N TRP A 245 21.23 45.09 -23.80
CA TRP A 245 19.80 44.87 -23.59
C TRP A 245 19.23 43.79 -24.50
N PHE A 246 19.64 43.75 -25.77
CA PHE A 246 19.21 42.73 -26.72
C PHE A 246 19.67 41.32 -26.26
N SER A 247 20.88 41.21 -25.70
CA SER A 247 21.41 39.97 -25.13
C SER A 247 20.60 39.48 -23.91
N VAL A 248 20.03 40.38 -23.09
CA VAL A 248 19.12 40.01 -22.00
C VAL A 248 17.87 39.31 -22.54
N TRP A 249 17.29 39.82 -23.63
CA TRP A 249 16.14 39.19 -24.28
C TRP A 249 16.49 37.81 -24.84
N MET A 250 17.69 37.64 -25.41
CA MET A 250 18.18 36.34 -25.88
C MET A 250 18.33 35.32 -24.73
N LEU A 251 18.85 35.73 -23.56
CA LEU A 251 18.96 34.84 -22.40
C LEU A 251 17.58 34.41 -21.88
N LYS A 252 16.59 35.31 -21.87
CA LYS A 252 15.20 34.99 -21.53
C LYS A 252 14.56 34.03 -22.54
N ALA A 253 14.82 34.21 -23.85
CA ALA A 253 14.39 33.28 -24.89
C ALA A 253 15.00 31.88 -24.69
N ALA A 254 16.31 31.81 -24.41
CA ALA A 254 17.02 30.56 -24.17
C ALA A 254 16.45 29.81 -22.96
N ALA A 255 16.14 30.50 -21.87
CA ALA A 255 15.48 29.93 -20.69
C ALA A 255 14.12 29.30 -21.03
N ALA A 256 13.27 30.05 -21.73
CA ALA A 256 11.93 29.59 -22.12
C ALA A 256 11.99 28.40 -23.10
N ARG A 257 12.91 28.45 -24.05
CA ARG A 257 13.11 27.40 -25.03
C ARG A 257 13.63 26.10 -24.41
N TYR A 258 14.60 26.19 -23.51
CA TYR A 258 15.09 25.04 -22.76
C TYR A 258 13.94 24.39 -21.96
N ALA A 259 13.07 25.20 -21.36
CA ALA A 259 11.87 24.70 -20.68
C ALA A 259 10.90 23.98 -21.59
N VAL A 260 10.55 24.56 -22.75
CA VAL A 260 9.68 23.90 -23.73
C VAL A 260 10.25 22.56 -24.20
N GLN A 261 11.57 22.48 -24.44
CA GLN A 261 12.23 21.25 -24.90
C GLN A 261 12.16 20.14 -23.85
N VAL A 262 12.50 20.44 -22.60
CA VAL A 262 12.52 19.44 -21.51
C VAL A 262 11.10 19.03 -21.10
N LEU A 263 10.15 19.97 -21.03
CA LEU A 263 8.80 19.69 -20.58
C LEU A 263 7.96 18.92 -21.62
N ARG A 264 8.25 19.06 -22.91
CA ARG A 264 7.57 18.29 -23.98
C ARG A 264 8.08 16.86 -24.11
N HIS A 265 9.29 16.58 -23.65
CA HIS A 265 9.91 15.25 -23.66
C HIS A 265 10.49 14.92 -22.28
N PRO A 266 9.63 14.60 -21.28
CA PRO A 266 10.08 14.36 -19.92
C PRO A 266 10.97 13.10 -19.87
N THR A 267 12.24 13.26 -19.51
CA THR A 267 13.12 12.14 -19.14
C THR A 267 12.74 11.58 -17.77
N ARG A 268 13.14 10.34 -17.44
CA ARG A 268 12.82 9.70 -16.14
C ARG A 268 13.29 10.52 -14.92
N GLU A 269 14.38 11.29 -15.05
CA GLU A 269 14.85 12.22 -14.01
C GLU A 269 13.87 13.38 -13.73
N ALA A 270 13.08 13.80 -14.73
CA ALA A 270 12.12 14.90 -14.59
C ALA A 270 10.87 14.53 -13.76
N ILE A 271 10.64 13.23 -13.50
CA ILE A 271 9.42 12.70 -12.87
C ILE A 271 9.59 12.49 -11.35
N GLN A 272 10.82 12.52 -10.81
CA GLN A 272 11.04 12.40 -9.36
C GLN A 272 10.73 13.71 -8.63
N VAL A 273 9.45 13.87 -8.26
CA VAL A 273 8.93 14.97 -7.46
C VAL A 273 9.13 14.65 -5.97
N HIS A 274 10.36 14.80 -5.48
CA HIS A 274 10.62 14.83 -4.03
C HIS A 274 11.67 15.90 -3.73
N ALA A 275 11.26 17.17 -3.80
CA ALA A 275 12.07 18.28 -3.27
C ALA A 275 11.46 18.74 -1.95
N SER A 276 11.85 18.08 -0.85
CA SER A 276 11.68 18.64 0.50
C SER A 276 12.38 20.00 0.53
N TYR A 277 11.62 21.06 0.80
CA TYR A 277 12.20 22.40 0.97
C TYR A 277 12.94 22.42 2.30
N GLN A 278 14.25 22.20 2.24
CA GLN A 278 15.13 22.55 3.35
C GLN A 278 15.39 24.05 3.31
N SER A 279 15.30 24.69 4.48
CA SER A 279 15.63 26.10 4.67
C SER A 279 16.97 26.41 4.01
N GLY A 280 16.97 27.20 2.94
CA GLY A 280 18.22 27.67 2.36
C GLY A 280 18.92 28.58 3.37
N TRP A 281 20.23 28.40 3.54
CA TRP A 281 21.08 29.29 4.37
C TRP A 281 21.18 30.72 3.81
N VAL A 282 20.60 30.98 2.64
CA VAL A 282 20.87 32.18 1.85
C VAL A 282 20.21 33.47 2.37
N PRO A 283 18.94 33.51 2.81
CA PRO A 283 18.39 34.72 3.44
C PRO A 283 19.20 35.14 4.67
N THR A 284 19.70 34.17 5.42
CA THR A 284 20.61 34.37 6.56
C THR A 284 21.97 34.94 6.14
N ALA A 285 22.61 34.39 5.10
CA ALA A 285 23.87 34.95 4.58
C ALA A 285 23.71 36.37 4.03
N PHE A 286 22.53 36.68 3.51
CA PHE A 286 22.26 37.99 2.94
C PHE A 286 21.99 39.06 4.00
N VAL A 287 21.32 38.70 5.09
CA VAL A 287 21.27 39.55 6.29
C VAL A 287 22.68 39.76 6.83
N MET A 288 23.51 38.72 6.93
CA MET A 288 24.91 38.86 7.35
C MET A 288 25.71 39.80 6.45
N LEU A 289 25.58 39.67 5.12
CA LEU A 289 26.26 40.53 4.16
C LEU A 289 25.79 41.99 4.25
N ALA A 290 24.48 42.23 4.31
CA ALA A 290 23.91 43.56 4.46
C ALA A 290 24.34 44.20 5.79
N SER A 291 24.30 43.45 6.90
CA SER A 291 24.79 43.90 8.20
C SER A 291 26.29 44.21 8.19
N ALA A 292 27.12 43.40 7.51
CA ALA A 292 28.56 43.66 7.38
C ALA A 292 28.84 44.94 6.57
N VAL A 293 28.14 45.16 5.46
CA VAL A 293 28.24 46.39 4.65
C VAL A 293 27.82 47.62 5.46
N LEU A 294 26.71 47.52 6.20
CA LEU A 294 26.24 48.58 7.09
C LEU A 294 27.26 48.88 8.20
N MET A 295 27.87 47.84 8.78
CA MET A 295 28.90 47.99 9.81
C MET A 295 30.16 48.70 9.31
N VAL A 296 30.60 48.40 8.09
CA VAL A 296 31.72 49.13 7.46
C VAL A 296 31.35 50.59 7.21
N GLN A 297 30.12 50.88 6.77
CA GLN A 297 29.69 52.25 6.50
C GLN A 297 29.44 53.09 7.77
N LEU A 298 29.06 52.47 8.90
CA LEU A 298 28.98 53.16 10.20
C LEU A 298 30.31 53.82 10.58
N THR A 299 31.44 53.26 10.13
CA THR A 299 32.77 53.84 10.41
C THR A 299 33.17 54.99 9.48
N ARG A 300 32.40 55.25 8.40
CA ARG A 300 32.80 56.16 7.31
C ARG A 300 31.85 57.35 7.10
N VAL A 301 30.68 57.37 7.75
CA VAL A 301 29.62 58.35 7.49
C VAL A 301 29.51 59.35 8.66
N PRO A 302 29.42 60.68 8.39
CA PRO A 302 29.24 61.69 9.44
C PRO A 302 27.85 61.59 10.13
N GLN A 303 27.79 61.96 11.42
CA GLN A 303 26.68 61.77 12.38
C GLN A 303 25.24 62.12 11.90
N GLN A 304 25.07 62.93 10.84
CA GLN A 304 23.76 63.33 10.34
C GLN A 304 23.08 62.34 9.36
N ARG A 305 23.76 61.25 8.94
CA ARG A 305 23.21 60.24 8.00
C ARG A 305 22.98 58.85 8.63
N GLU A 306 22.93 58.75 9.95
CA GLU A 306 22.80 57.47 10.69
C GLU A 306 21.39 56.87 10.67
N LEU A 307 20.34 57.69 10.60
CA LEU A 307 18.94 57.24 10.68
C LEU A 307 18.55 56.18 9.62
N PRO A 308 18.81 56.35 8.31
CA PRO A 308 18.49 55.31 7.32
C PRO A 308 19.30 54.01 7.54
N LEU A 309 20.49 54.11 8.13
CA LEU A 309 21.36 52.98 8.46
C LEU A 309 20.78 52.16 9.61
N VAL A 310 20.36 52.83 10.69
CA VAL A 310 19.70 52.22 11.86
C VAL A 310 18.36 51.59 11.46
N VAL A 311 17.55 52.28 10.65
CA VAL A 311 16.27 51.76 10.15
C VAL A 311 16.46 50.50 9.28
N SER A 312 17.48 50.48 8.41
CA SER A 312 17.76 49.30 7.56
C SER A 312 18.21 48.09 8.39
N VAL A 313 19.08 48.31 9.39
CA VAL A 313 19.54 47.27 10.32
C VAL A 313 18.38 46.72 11.14
N ALA A 314 17.52 47.59 11.69
CA ALA A 314 16.37 47.20 12.49
C ALA A 314 15.34 46.41 11.66
N ALA A 315 15.07 46.84 10.43
CA ALA A 315 14.15 46.14 9.53
C ALA A 315 14.66 44.74 9.14
N LEU A 316 15.94 44.61 8.79
CA LEU A 316 16.56 43.31 8.48
C LEU A 316 16.60 42.38 9.71
N SER A 317 16.89 42.93 10.89
CA SER A 317 16.92 42.18 12.15
C SER A 317 15.53 41.68 12.54
N MET A 318 14.49 42.53 12.41
CA MET A 318 13.11 42.15 12.70
C MET A 318 12.61 41.05 11.76
N LEU A 319 12.91 41.16 10.46
CA LEU A 319 12.57 40.13 9.46
C LEU A 319 13.27 38.81 9.75
N LEU A 320 14.52 38.84 10.20
CA LEU A 320 15.27 37.64 10.60
C LEU A 320 14.65 36.97 11.83
N VAL A 321 14.29 37.75 12.86
CA VAL A 321 13.64 37.22 14.06
C VAL A 321 12.29 36.58 13.73
N VAL A 322 11.45 37.23 12.93
CA VAL A 322 10.16 36.67 12.49
C VAL A 322 10.36 35.37 11.71
N ARG A 323 11.35 35.33 10.81
CA ARG A 323 11.71 34.10 10.08
C ARG A 323 12.10 32.96 11.04
N GLN A 324 12.93 33.25 12.04
CA GLN A 324 13.43 32.24 12.99
C GLN A 324 12.33 31.72 13.93
N LEU A 325 11.39 32.58 14.31
CA LEU A 325 10.19 32.17 15.07
C LEU A 325 9.30 31.22 14.27
N ILE A 326 9.16 31.43 12.96
CA ILE A 326 8.41 30.52 12.08
C ILE A 326 9.12 29.16 11.99
N GLU A 327 10.46 29.16 11.84
CA GLU A 327 11.26 27.92 11.78
C GLU A 327 11.12 27.07 13.04
N LEU A 328 11.27 27.70 14.22
CA LEU A 328 11.18 27.02 15.51
C LEU A 328 9.81 26.39 15.75
N ARG A 329 8.73 27.09 15.33
CA ARG A 329 7.36 26.56 15.44
C ARG A 329 7.17 25.33 14.55
N GLU A 330 7.71 25.35 13.33
CA GLU A 330 7.56 24.24 12.40
C GLU A 330 8.40 23.03 12.82
N GLN A 331 9.63 23.25 13.27
CA GLN A 331 10.47 22.19 13.82
C GLN A 331 9.79 21.52 15.02
N SER A 332 9.17 22.30 15.89
CA SER A 332 8.38 21.78 17.02
C SER A 332 7.16 20.98 16.56
N ARG A 333 6.50 21.38 15.47
CA ARG A 333 5.36 20.65 14.89
C ARG A 333 5.78 19.33 14.26
N VAL A 334 6.86 19.33 13.47
CA VAL A 334 7.40 18.12 12.86
C VAL A 334 7.83 17.13 13.94
N GLN A 335 8.51 17.60 14.98
CA GLN A 335 8.89 16.75 16.11
C GLN A 335 7.67 16.15 16.80
N ARG A 336 6.64 16.97 17.11
CA ARG A 336 5.41 16.47 17.73
C ARG A 336 4.68 15.45 16.85
N ALA A 337 4.62 15.69 15.55
CA ALA A 337 4.00 14.76 14.61
C ALA A 337 4.77 13.44 14.55
N GLN A 338 6.11 13.46 14.59
CA GLN A 338 6.93 12.26 14.70
C GLN A 338 6.70 11.52 16.02
N ASP A 339 6.66 12.25 17.15
CA ASP A 339 6.41 11.66 18.46
C ASP A 339 4.99 11.09 18.59
N GLU A 340 3.99 11.75 17.98
CA GLU A 340 2.61 11.29 17.92
C GLU A 340 2.48 10.07 17.01
N GLN A 341 3.13 10.07 15.86
CA GLN A 341 3.17 8.93 14.95
C GLN A 341 3.87 7.73 15.60
N ALA A 342 5.00 7.93 16.29
CA ALA A 342 5.69 6.87 17.03
C ALA A 342 4.83 6.29 18.17
N ARG A 343 4.11 7.15 18.91
CA ARG A 343 3.16 6.72 19.94
C ARG A 343 1.97 5.98 19.35
N TRP A 344 1.44 6.45 18.24
CA TRP A 344 0.36 5.79 17.51
C TRP A 344 0.78 4.41 17.02
N TYR A 345 1.95 4.29 16.37
CA TYR A 345 2.51 3.00 15.98
C TYR A 345 2.68 2.06 17.18
N GLY A 346 3.24 2.57 18.29
CA GLY A 346 3.38 1.81 19.52
C GLY A 346 2.03 1.38 20.14
N ALA A 347 0.97 2.17 19.99
CA ALA A 347 -0.38 1.83 20.45
C ALA A 347 -1.05 0.79 19.55
N VAL A 348 -0.98 0.97 18.22
CA VAL A 348 -1.52 0.01 17.24
C VAL A 348 -0.87 -1.36 17.41
N LEU A 349 0.47 -1.41 17.57
CA LEU A 349 1.18 -2.66 17.82
C LEU A 349 0.83 -3.28 19.18
N ARG A 350 0.43 -2.47 20.17
CA ARG A 350 0.08 -2.94 21.52
C ARG A 350 -1.32 -3.55 21.60
N ASP A 351 -2.26 -2.98 20.85
CA ASP A 351 -3.66 -3.41 20.83
C ASP A 351 -3.94 -4.46 19.73
N SER A 352 -3.04 -4.63 18.75
CA SER A 352 -3.16 -5.71 17.77
C SER A 352 -2.94 -7.08 18.41
N ASN A 353 -3.78 -8.05 18.03
CA ASN A 353 -3.59 -9.46 18.37
C ASN A 353 -2.65 -10.19 17.40
N ASP A 354 -2.19 -9.50 16.36
CA ASP A 354 -1.28 -10.07 15.38
C ASP A 354 0.13 -10.22 15.97
N TYR A 355 0.77 -11.34 15.66
CA TYR A 355 2.14 -11.61 16.11
C TYR A 355 3.13 -10.92 15.18
N VAL A 356 3.61 -9.73 15.55
CA VAL A 356 4.68 -9.03 14.82
C VAL A 356 6.02 -9.24 15.50
N MET A 357 7.06 -9.53 14.72
CA MET A 357 8.44 -9.68 15.18
C MET A 357 9.41 -9.12 14.16
N VAL A 358 10.35 -8.29 14.62
CA VAL A 358 11.42 -7.71 13.82
C VAL A 358 12.71 -8.42 14.18
N LEU A 359 13.40 -8.98 13.20
CA LEU A 359 14.67 -9.69 13.38
C LEU A 359 15.83 -8.92 12.74
N ASP A 360 17.03 -9.08 13.29
CA ASP A 360 18.27 -8.67 12.64
C ASP A 360 18.67 -9.62 11.50
N ALA A 361 19.80 -9.32 10.85
CA ALA A 361 20.32 -10.14 9.75
C ALA A 361 20.74 -11.56 10.18
N ASP A 362 21.06 -11.75 11.46
CA ASP A 362 21.47 -13.02 12.06
C ASP A 362 20.27 -13.82 12.60
N GLY A 363 19.06 -13.26 12.54
CA GLY A 363 17.81 -13.88 12.97
C GLY A 363 17.47 -13.67 14.44
N ASN A 364 18.14 -12.76 15.15
CA ASN A 364 17.81 -12.39 16.53
C ASN A 364 16.68 -11.36 16.58
N SER A 365 15.84 -11.44 17.61
CA SER A 365 14.74 -10.48 17.83
C SER A 365 15.26 -9.08 18.18
N LEU A 366 14.96 -8.09 17.35
CA LEU A 366 15.15 -6.67 17.63
C LEU A 366 13.95 -6.07 18.36
N ASP A 367 12.74 -6.43 17.92
CA ASP A 367 11.50 -5.95 18.52
C ASP A 367 10.38 -7.00 18.35
N ILE A 368 9.46 -7.06 19.31
CA ILE A 368 8.33 -8.00 19.32
C ILE A 368 7.06 -7.32 19.80
N SER A 369 5.95 -7.63 19.14
CA SER A 369 4.64 -7.18 19.61
C SER A 369 4.28 -7.81 20.97
N PRO A 370 3.42 -7.19 21.78
CA PRO A 370 2.93 -7.77 23.02
C PRO A 370 2.18 -9.10 22.82
N ALA A 371 1.50 -9.29 21.69
CA ALA A 371 0.88 -10.56 21.34
C ALA A 371 1.94 -11.66 21.17
N THR A 372 3.03 -11.36 20.45
CA THR A 372 4.18 -12.26 20.30
C THR A 372 4.80 -12.56 21.66
N HIS A 373 4.97 -11.55 22.51
CA HIS A 373 5.50 -11.75 23.85
C HIS A 373 4.59 -12.65 24.72
N ARG A 374 3.27 -12.62 24.56
CA ARG A 374 2.34 -13.52 25.28
C ARG A 374 2.49 -14.97 24.81
N LEU A 375 2.48 -15.19 23.49
CA LEU A 375 2.65 -16.51 22.88
C LEU A 375 4.01 -17.13 23.24
N LEU A 376 5.08 -16.34 23.22
CA LEU A 376 6.42 -16.80 23.55
C LEU A 376 6.59 -17.13 25.04
N ARG A 377 5.91 -16.39 25.93
CA ARG A 377 5.96 -16.62 27.39
C ARG A 377 5.32 -17.93 27.82
N SER A 378 4.23 -18.34 27.19
CA SER A 378 3.56 -19.60 27.51
C SER A 378 4.34 -20.80 26.97
N ALA A 379 5.06 -20.63 25.86
CA ALA A 379 5.93 -21.66 25.32
C ALA A 379 7.22 -21.88 26.15
N HIS A 380 8.06 -20.86 26.42
CA HIS A 380 9.34 -21.03 27.15
C HIS A 380 9.84 -19.71 27.84
N PRO A 381 10.41 -19.75 29.08
CA PRO A 381 10.73 -18.54 29.86
C PRO A 381 12.09 -17.84 29.58
N ALA A 382 12.90 -18.23 28.58
CA ALA A 382 14.24 -17.66 28.36
C ALA A 382 14.30 -16.62 27.23
N SER A 383 14.98 -15.49 27.48
CA SER A 383 14.95 -14.24 26.73
C SER A 383 15.76 -14.20 25.41
N ARG A 384 16.04 -15.34 24.77
CA ARG A 384 16.74 -15.43 23.49
C ARG A 384 16.23 -16.65 22.73
N TRP A 385 15.28 -16.45 21.82
CA TRP A 385 14.69 -17.55 21.06
C TRP A 385 15.35 -17.68 19.69
N ALA A 386 15.80 -18.89 19.37
CA ALA A 386 15.92 -19.30 17.98
C ALA A 386 14.50 -19.62 17.50
N LEU A 387 13.94 -18.79 16.63
CA LEU A 387 12.58 -18.94 16.09
C LEU A 387 12.26 -20.36 15.56
N MET A 388 13.29 -21.14 15.20
CA MET A 388 13.20 -22.55 14.81
C MET A 388 12.65 -23.48 15.90
N GLU A 389 12.90 -23.19 17.17
CA GLU A 389 12.50 -24.05 18.30
C GLU A 389 10.99 -23.98 18.57
N LEU A 390 10.34 -22.92 18.11
CA LEU A 390 8.90 -22.74 18.25
C LEU A 390 8.11 -23.44 17.15
N VAL A 391 8.76 -23.71 16.02
CA VAL A 391 8.13 -24.32 14.83
C VAL A 391 8.16 -25.84 14.96
N HIS A 392 7.02 -26.47 14.69
CA HIS A 392 6.87 -27.92 14.68
C HIS A 392 7.97 -28.59 13.86
N PRO A 393 8.57 -29.71 14.32
CA PRO A 393 9.69 -30.38 13.64
C PRO A 393 9.50 -30.59 12.13
N ASP A 394 8.31 -31.04 11.72
CA ASP A 394 7.96 -31.26 10.31
C ASP A 394 7.96 -29.98 9.46
N ASP A 395 7.65 -28.84 10.07
CA ASP A 395 7.43 -27.56 9.37
C ASP A 395 8.73 -26.72 9.31
N GLN A 396 9.78 -27.11 10.05
CA GLN A 396 11.06 -26.40 10.11
C GLN A 396 11.74 -26.29 8.74
N LEU A 397 11.64 -27.31 7.88
CA LEU A 397 12.22 -27.29 6.54
C LEU A 397 11.51 -26.28 5.64
N ALA A 398 10.17 -26.25 5.68
CA ALA A 398 9.37 -25.30 4.94
C ALA A 398 9.67 -23.87 5.40
N PHE A 399 9.80 -23.67 6.72
CA PHE A 399 10.13 -22.37 7.28
C PHE A 399 11.52 -21.85 6.85
N ARG A 400 12.54 -22.71 6.84
CA ARG A 400 13.88 -22.34 6.33
C ARG A 400 13.88 -21.97 4.85
N ARG A 401 13.04 -22.61 4.02
CA ARG A 401 12.89 -22.26 2.61
C ARG A 401 12.24 -20.89 2.46
N ALA A 402 11.14 -20.65 3.17
CA ALA A 402 10.45 -19.37 3.15
C ALA A 402 11.36 -18.19 3.58
N LEU A 403 12.24 -18.39 4.57
CA LEU A 403 13.24 -17.38 4.96
C LEU A 403 14.25 -17.06 3.85
N ARG A 404 14.58 -18.02 2.98
CA ARG A 404 15.46 -17.79 1.82
C ARG A 404 14.69 -17.10 0.70
N ASP A 405 13.50 -17.58 0.38
CA ASP A 405 12.66 -17.06 -0.69
C ASP A 405 12.20 -15.62 -0.39
N ALA A 406 12.07 -15.27 0.90
CA ALA A 406 11.78 -13.91 1.36
C ALA A 406 12.78 -12.84 0.90
N ARG A 407 14.00 -13.25 0.50
CA ARG A 407 15.01 -12.34 -0.07
C ARG A 407 14.63 -11.84 -1.46
N ASP A 408 13.93 -12.66 -2.23
CA ASP A 408 13.51 -12.33 -3.59
C ASP A 408 12.12 -11.65 -3.63
N GLY A 409 11.38 -11.68 -2.52
CA GLY A 409 10.11 -10.98 -2.34
C GLY A 409 9.31 -11.49 -1.14
N PRO A 410 8.19 -10.82 -0.77
CA PRO A 410 7.35 -11.23 0.36
C PRO A 410 6.88 -12.68 0.21
N THR A 411 7.09 -13.50 1.24
CA THR A 411 6.75 -14.93 1.23
C THR A 411 5.83 -15.25 2.39
N SER A 412 4.77 -16.01 2.13
CA SER A 412 3.81 -16.46 3.16
C SER A 412 3.75 -17.98 3.22
N LEU A 413 3.64 -18.54 4.42
CA LEU A 413 3.45 -19.97 4.65
C LEU A 413 2.57 -20.22 5.88
N ALA A 414 1.84 -21.33 5.89
CA ALA A 414 1.20 -21.85 7.09
C ALA A 414 2.15 -22.81 7.81
N LEU A 415 2.24 -22.70 9.13
CA LEU A 415 3.10 -23.53 9.97
C LEU A 415 2.46 -23.78 11.34
N ARG A 416 2.86 -24.86 11.99
CA ARG A 416 2.46 -25.18 13.36
C ARG A 416 3.51 -24.66 14.32
N VAL A 417 3.05 -24.00 15.40
CA VAL A 417 3.90 -23.58 16.52
C VAL A 417 3.40 -24.13 17.83
N HIS A 418 4.30 -24.24 18.81
CA HIS A 418 3.92 -24.56 20.18
C HIS A 418 2.92 -23.54 20.73
N GLY A 419 1.85 -24.05 21.34
CA GLY A 419 0.80 -23.30 22.02
C GLY A 419 1.13 -23.03 23.49
N ASP A 420 0.08 -22.92 24.32
CA ASP A 420 0.26 -22.54 25.73
C ASP A 420 0.75 -23.69 26.62
N THR A 421 0.69 -24.92 26.13
CA THR A 421 1.24 -26.11 26.78
C THR A 421 2.22 -26.80 25.82
N PRO A 422 3.20 -27.56 26.34
CA PRO A 422 4.20 -28.25 25.51
C PRO A 422 3.59 -29.16 24.43
N ASP A 423 2.42 -29.74 24.70
CA ASP A 423 1.72 -30.65 23.78
C ASP A 423 0.61 -29.99 22.94
N SER A 424 0.37 -28.69 23.12
CA SER A 424 -0.60 -27.94 22.31
C SER A 424 0.08 -27.35 21.09
N TRP A 425 -0.54 -27.51 19.92
CA TRP A 425 -0.09 -26.92 18.66
C TRP A 425 -1.10 -25.89 18.17
N ARG A 426 -0.60 -24.74 17.73
CA ARG A 426 -1.40 -23.71 17.05
C ARG A 426 -0.99 -23.61 15.60
N GLN A 427 -1.95 -23.34 14.73
CA GLN A 427 -1.68 -23.07 13.32
C GLN A 427 -1.58 -21.57 13.09
N LEU A 428 -0.43 -21.14 12.56
CA LEU A 428 -0.19 -19.76 12.19
C LEU A 428 0.05 -19.64 10.69
N THR A 429 -0.50 -18.59 10.08
CA THR A 429 -0.02 -18.11 8.78
C THR A 429 1.05 -17.07 9.04
N LEU A 430 2.27 -17.34 8.61
CA LEU A 430 3.43 -16.45 8.74
C LEU A 430 3.73 -15.79 7.39
N THR A 431 3.86 -14.47 7.40
CA THR A 431 4.37 -13.65 6.29
C THR A 431 5.74 -13.09 6.66
N ILE A 432 6.70 -13.29 5.77
CA ILE A 432 8.10 -12.89 5.91
C ILE A 432 8.40 -11.83 4.86
N VAL A 433 8.91 -10.68 5.30
CA VAL A 433 9.38 -9.61 4.42
C VAL A 433 10.82 -9.28 4.78
N ASP A 434 11.75 -9.59 3.87
CA ASP A 434 13.15 -9.19 4.03
C ASP A 434 13.32 -7.74 3.56
N ARG A 435 13.75 -6.85 4.46
CA ARG A 435 14.00 -5.42 4.18
C ARG A 435 15.47 -5.08 4.32
N ARG A 436 16.38 -6.06 4.19
CA ARG A 436 17.81 -5.85 4.35
C ARG A 436 18.44 -4.86 3.37
N GLU A 437 17.91 -4.74 2.15
CA GLU A 437 18.45 -3.81 1.13
C GLU A 437 17.78 -2.41 1.12
N ASP A 438 16.57 -2.28 1.68
CA ASP A 438 15.72 -1.08 1.57
C ASP A 438 15.88 -0.09 2.75
N ASN A 439 16.45 -0.53 3.87
CA ASN A 439 16.44 0.21 5.14
C ASN A 439 17.83 0.25 5.77
N GLU A 440 18.25 1.40 6.32
CA GLU A 440 19.57 1.57 6.97
C GLU A 440 19.81 0.61 8.16
N ALA A 441 18.74 0.00 8.71
CA ALA A 441 18.77 -0.90 9.85
C ALA A 441 18.82 -2.41 9.50
N GLY A 442 18.65 -2.80 8.22
CA GLY A 442 18.81 -4.18 7.77
C GLY A 442 18.03 -5.25 8.56
N ALA A 443 16.69 -5.26 8.49
CA ALA A 443 15.85 -6.12 9.32
C ALA A 443 14.90 -7.03 8.51
N ILE A 444 14.52 -8.17 9.10
CA ILE A 444 13.49 -9.09 8.59
C ILE A 444 12.21 -8.87 9.40
N LEU A 445 11.10 -8.60 8.73
CA LEU A 445 9.79 -8.48 9.37
C LEU A 445 9.04 -9.80 9.27
N LEU A 446 8.54 -10.26 10.41
CA LEU A 446 7.66 -11.41 10.55
C LEU A 446 6.31 -10.95 11.05
N HIS A 447 5.25 -11.36 10.36
CA HIS A 447 3.87 -11.15 10.77
C HIS A 447 3.17 -12.51 10.76
N ALA A 448 2.62 -12.93 11.90
CA ALA A 448 1.89 -14.18 12.00
C ALA A 448 0.46 -13.95 12.49
N GLN A 449 -0.47 -14.69 11.90
CA GLN A 449 -1.90 -14.68 12.23
C GLN A 449 -2.32 -16.07 12.73
N ASP A 450 -3.03 -16.14 13.85
CA ASP A 450 -3.59 -17.39 14.39
C ASP A 450 -4.81 -17.83 13.58
N ILE A 451 -4.69 -18.96 12.89
CA ILE A 451 -5.73 -19.55 12.04
C ILE A 451 -6.25 -20.88 12.60
N THR A 452 -5.91 -21.20 13.86
CA THR A 452 -6.27 -22.49 14.49
C THR A 452 -7.78 -22.72 14.45
N ARG A 453 -8.56 -21.74 14.96
CA ARG A 453 -10.02 -21.81 15.00
C ARG A 453 -10.67 -21.89 13.62
N GLU A 454 -10.14 -21.13 12.66
CA GLU A 454 -10.65 -21.09 11.29
C GLU A 454 -10.45 -22.44 10.60
N THR A 455 -9.28 -23.05 10.81
CA THR A 455 -8.96 -24.34 10.23
C THR A 455 -9.78 -25.47 10.87
N GLU A 456 -9.96 -25.46 12.19
CA GLU A 456 -10.84 -26.40 12.89
C GLU A 456 -12.29 -26.30 12.39
N LEU A 457 -12.83 -25.09 12.27
CA LEU A 457 -14.19 -24.88 11.75
C LEU A 457 -14.32 -25.34 10.30
N SER A 458 -13.31 -25.06 9.46
CA SER A 458 -13.31 -25.48 8.06
C SER A 458 -13.31 -27.01 7.92
N SER A 459 -12.56 -27.72 8.78
CA SER A 459 -12.52 -29.17 8.81
C SER A 459 -13.87 -29.76 9.25
N ARG A 460 -14.48 -29.19 10.30
CA ARG A 460 -15.81 -29.61 10.77
C ARG A 460 -16.88 -29.41 9.70
N LEU A 461 -16.88 -28.25 9.02
CA LEU A 461 -17.82 -27.95 7.95
C LEU A 461 -17.69 -28.94 6.79
N ARG A 462 -16.45 -29.23 6.35
CA ARG A 462 -16.21 -30.20 5.29
C ARG A 462 -16.73 -31.59 5.66
N GLN A 463 -16.49 -32.02 6.90
CA GLN A 463 -16.99 -33.30 7.40
C GLN A 463 -18.53 -33.35 7.43
N THR A 464 -19.21 -32.27 7.83
CA THR A 464 -20.67 -32.19 7.78
C THR A 464 -21.20 -32.26 6.34
N GLN A 465 -20.56 -31.55 5.40
CA GLN A 465 -20.95 -31.57 3.99
C GLN A 465 -20.79 -32.95 3.35
N GLU A 466 -19.71 -33.68 3.69
CA GLU A 466 -19.50 -35.05 3.24
C GLU A 466 -20.62 -35.98 3.74
N LEU A 467 -21.07 -35.83 5.00
CA LEU A 467 -22.17 -36.60 5.57
C LEU A 467 -23.54 -36.24 4.95
N GLU A 468 -23.82 -34.96 4.73
CA GLU A 468 -25.06 -34.52 4.07
C GLU A 468 -25.17 -35.05 2.64
N ALA A 469 -24.08 -34.99 1.87
CA ALA A 469 -24.03 -35.53 0.52
C ALA A 469 -24.28 -37.04 0.49
N LEU A 470 -23.69 -37.78 1.44
CA LEU A 470 -23.92 -39.23 1.60
C LEU A 470 -25.40 -39.53 1.93
N GLY A 471 -26.02 -38.74 2.81
CA GLY A 471 -27.43 -38.91 3.20
C GLY A 471 -28.42 -38.66 2.05
N VAL A 472 -28.18 -37.64 1.22
CA VAL A 472 -29.00 -37.37 0.02
C VAL A 472 -28.84 -38.49 -1.01
N PHE A 473 -27.61 -38.94 -1.26
CA PHE A 473 -27.33 -40.05 -2.17
C PHE A 473 -27.99 -41.36 -1.70
N ALA A 474 -27.87 -41.68 -0.40
CA ALA A 474 -28.47 -42.87 0.18
C ALA A 474 -30.00 -42.86 0.10
N GLY A 475 -30.66 -41.71 0.21
CA GLY A 475 -32.12 -41.57 0.10
C GLY A 475 -32.66 -41.92 -1.26
N GLY A 476 -32.09 -41.32 -2.31
CA GLY A 476 -32.46 -41.59 -3.69
C GLY A 476 -32.20 -43.04 -4.08
N LEU A 477 -31.00 -43.55 -3.76
CA LEU A 477 -30.62 -44.93 -4.06
C LEU A 477 -31.51 -45.96 -3.33
N SER A 478 -31.85 -45.71 -2.06
CA SER A 478 -32.70 -46.62 -1.28
C SER A 478 -34.13 -46.70 -1.81
N HIS A 479 -34.67 -45.58 -2.30
CA HIS A 479 -35.99 -45.57 -2.93
C HIS A 479 -35.99 -46.45 -4.19
N ASP A 480 -35.00 -46.26 -5.06
CA ASP A 480 -34.94 -46.98 -6.34
C ASP A 480 -34.68 -48.48 -6.16
N LEU A 481 -33.81 -48.85 -5.21
CA LEU A 481 -33.58 -50.26 -4.87
C LEU A 481 -34.81 -50.91 -4.26
N ASN A 482 -35.55 -50.22 -3.37
CA ASN A 482 -36.79 -50.77 -2.82
C ASN A 482 -37.86 -50.99 -3.89
N ASN A 483 -37.91 -50.13 -4.92
CA ASN A 483 -38.82 -50.34 -6.05
C ASN A 483 -38.50 -51.63 -6.80
N ILE A 484 -37.22 -51.88 -7.11
CA ILE A 484 -36.77 -53.10 -7.79
C ILE A 484 -37.03 -54.34 -6.93
N LEU A 485 -36.68 -54.28 -5.64
CA LEU A 485 -36.91 -55.39 -4.68
C LEU A 485 -38.40 -55.67 -4.44
N THR A 486 -39.27 -54.68 -4.67
CA THR A 486 -40.73 -54.89 -4.61
C THR A 486 -41.20 -55.78 -5.74
N VAL A 487 -40.71 -55.53 -6.96
CA VAL A 487 -41.04 -56.33 -8.14
C VAL A 487 -40.46 -57.75 -8.06
N ILE A 488 -39.21 -57.89 -7.59
CA ILE A 488 -38.57 -59.20 -7.41
C ILE A 488 -39.35 -60.06 -6.43
N ASP A 489 -39.74 -59.51 -5.28
CA ASP A 489 -40.53 -60.27 -4.28
C ASP A 489 -41.91 -60.64 -4.81
N ALA A 490 -42.60 -59.72 -5.51
CA ALA A 490 -43.91 -60.00 -6.07
C ALA A 490 -43.86 -61.16 -7.09
N HIS A 491 -42.84 -61.20 -7.95
CA HIS A 491 -42.68 -62.31 -8.90
C HIS A 491 -42.27 -63.61 -8.20
N ALA A 492 -41.43 -63.56 -7.18
CA ALA A 492 -41.07 -64.73 -6.40
C ALA A 492 -42.31 -65.32 -5.66
N GLU A 493 -43.17 -64.46 -5.11
CA GLU A 493 -44.43 -64.86 -4.46
C GLU A 493 -45.42 -65.47 -5.46
N MET A 494 -45.61 -64.86 -6.64
CA MET A 494 -46.44 -65.44 -7.71
C MET A 494 -45.94 -66.81 -8.20
N LEU A 495 -44.62 -66.99 -8.31
CA LEU A 495 -44.04 -68.27 -8.70
C LEU A 495 -44.29 -69.38 -7.67
N GLU A 496 -44.34 -69.04 -6.37
CA GLU A 496 -44.72 -69.98 -5.30
C GLU A 496 -46.22 -70.34 -5.34
N GLU A 497 -47.09 -69.41 -5.74
CA GLU A 497 -48.55 -69.58 -5.76
C GLU A 497 -49.09 -70.30 -7.01
N ASP A 498 -48.54 -70.01 -8.21
CA ASP A 498 -49.18 -70.38 -9.49
C ASP A 498 -48.67 -71.70 -10.12
N LEU A 499 -47.56 -72.27 -9.66
CA LEU A 499 -46.92 -73.43 -10.30
C LEU A 499 -46.73 -74.61 -9.34
N PRO A 500 -46.99 -75.86 -9.76
CA PRO A 500 -46.44 -77.03 -9.09
C PRO A 500 -44.92 -77.08 -9.34
N LEU A 501 -44.18 -76.25 -8.60
CA LEU A 501 -42.73 -76.19 -8.66
C LEU A 501 -42.14 -77.53 -8.23
N ASN A 502 -41.16 -78.04 -8.97
CA ASN A 502 -40.35 -79.16 -8.50
C ASN A 502 -39.47 -78.72 -7.32
N LEU A 503 -38.92 -79.67 -6.57
CA LEU A 503 -38.14 -79.39 -5.36
C LEU A 503 -36.98 -78.40 -5.61
N GLN A 504 -36.36 -78.44 -6.78
CA GLN A 504 -35.27 -77.53 -7.16
C GLN A 504 -35.76 -76.10 -7.35
N LEU A 505 -36.86 -75.90 -8.09
CA LEU A 505 -37.44 -74.58 -8.29
C LEU A 505 -37.99 -73.97 -6.99
N GLN A 506 -38.53 -74.78 -6.08
CA GLN A 506 -38.91 -74.31 -4.74
C GLN A 506 -37.70 -73.81 -3.94
N GLN A 507 -36.56 -74.50 -4.04
CA GLN A 507 -35.31 -74.06 -3.40
C GLN A 507 -34.76 -72.78 -4.04
N ASP A 508 -34.82 -72.67 -5.37
CA ASP A 508 -34.35 -71.49 -6.10
C ASP A 508 -35.21 -70.26 -5.79
N VAL A 509 -36.54 -70.39 -5.74
CA VAL A 509 -37.45 -69.30 -5.38
C VAL A 509 -37.29 -68.90 -3.91
N SER A 510 -37.11 -69.87 -3.01
CA SER A 510 -36.78 -69.60 -1.61
C SER A 510 -35.46 -68.82 -1.47
N ALA A 511 -34.44 -69.17 -2.25
CA ALA A 511 -33.16 -68.46 -2.28
C ALA A 511 -33.31 -67.01 -2.79
N ILE A 512 -34.13 -66.78 -3.83
CA ILE A 512 -34.44 -65.44 -4.34
C ILE A 512 -35.12 -64.59 -3.26
N ARG A 513 -36.12 -65.12 -2.55
CA ARG A 513 -36.80 -64.40 -1.46
C ARG A 513 -35.85 -64.07 -0.32
N VAL A 514 -34.99 -65.01 0.09
CA VAL A 514 -33.99 -64.77 1.13
C VAL A 514 -33.01 -63.67 0.70
N ALA A 515 -32.52 -63.71 -0.55
CA ALA A 515 -31.62 -62.68 -1.08
C ALA A 515 -32.29 -61.29 -1.17
N SER A 516 -33.54 -61.23 -1.63
CA SER A 516 -34.31 -59.98 -1.72
C SER A 516 -34.64 -59.41 -0.34
N GLN A 517 -35.00 -60.24 0.64
CA GLN A 517 -35.20 -59.80 2.02
C GLN A 517 -33.92 -59.27 2.67
N ARG A 518 -32.75 -59.86 2.37
CA ARG A 518 -31.45 -59.33 2.81
C ARG A 518 -31.19 -57.96 2.19
N ALA A 519 -31.37 -57.82 0.88
CA ALA A 519 -31.23 -56.53 0.20
C ALA A 519 -32.21 -55.47 0.73
N ARG A 520 -33.45 -55.84 1.11
CA ARG A 520 -34.42 -54.93 1.74
C ARG A 520 -34.01 -54.48 3.13
N ARG A 521 -33.35 -55.32 3.92
CA ARG A 521 -32.80 -54.92 5.23
C ARG A 521 -31.70 -53.89 5.06
N PHE A 522 -30.84 -54.10 4.06
CA PHE A 522 -29.75 -53.18 3.72
C PHE A 522 -30.25 -51.82 3.20
N THR A 523 -31.22 -51.79 2.28
CA THR A 523 -31.81 -50.53 1.77
C THR A 523 -32.54 -49.74 2.85
N ARG A 524 -33.14 -50.41 3.85
CA ARG A 524 -33.75 -49.74 5.01
C ARG A 524 -32.71 -49.05 5.89
N GLY A 525 -31.52 -49.63 6.04
CA GLY A 525 -30.39 -49.01 6.75
C GLY A 525 -29.91 -47.73 6.05
N LEU A 526 -29.77 -47.77 4.72
CA LEU A 526 -29.42 -46.59 3.91
C LEU A 526 -30.51 -45.50 3.95
N LEU A 527 -31.79 -45.87 3.90
CA LEU A 527 -32.91 -44.93 4.01
C LEU A 527 -32.98 -44.24 5.38
N ALA A 528 -32.56 -44.95 6.44
CA ALA A 528 -32.52 -44.39 7.78
C ALA A 528 -31.48 -43.28 7.92
N LEU A 529 -30.35 -43.34 7.20
CA LEU A 529 -29.37 -42.24 7.13
C LEU A 529 -29.86 -41.01 6.37
N SER A 530 -30.72 -41.21 5.38
CA SER A 530 -31.24 -40.10 4.56
C SER A 530 -32.30 -39.26 5.29
N ARG A 531 -33.01 -39.87 6.23
CA ARG A 531 -34.11 -39.21 6.93
C ARG A 531 -33.57 -38.45 8.13
N GLN A 532 -33.50 -37.12 8.02
CA GLN A 532 -33.53 -36.22 9.20
C GLN A 532 -34.85 -36.47 9.96
N LYS A 533 -34.87 -37.46 10.85
CA LYS A 533 -35.98 -37.62 11.77
C LYS A 533 -35.82 -36.59 12.88
N GLN A 534 -36.93 -36.02 13.35
CA GLN A 534 -36.92 -35.31 14.62
C GLN A 534 -36.34 -36.24 15.68
N SER A 535 -35.17 -35.90 16.20
CA SER A 535 -34.55 -36.59 17.31
C SER A 535 -35.56 -36.66 18.45
N ARG A 536 -35.80 -37.87 18.95
CA ARG A 536 -36.73 -38.12 20.05
C ARG A 536 -35.96 -38.89 21.11
N GLU A 537 -35.57 -38.16 22.16
CA GLU A 537 -35.09 -38.77 23.39
C GLU A 537 -36.25 -39.52 24.05
N VAL A 538 -36.10 -40.83 24.20
CA VAL A 538 -37.06 -41.70 24.88
C VAL A 538 -36.27 -42.59 25.84
N SER A 539 -36.89 -42.99 26.95
CA SER A 539 -36.33 -44.01 27.84
C SER A 539 -36.33 -45.35 27.12
N ILE A 540 -35.16 -45.85 26.77
CA ILE A 540 -34.98 -47.13 26.09
C ILE A 540 -34.36 -48.13 27.06
N ASN A 541 -35.01 -49.28 27.19
CA ASN A 541 -34.43 -50.43 27.87
C ASN A 541 -33.61 -51.22 26.84
N VAL A 542 -32.29 -51.03 26.86
CA VAL A 542 -31.39 -51.49 25.80
C VAL A 542 -31.31 -53.01 25.74
N GLU A 543 -31.26 -53.70 26.88
CA GLU A 543 -31.19 -55.16 26.92
C GLU A 543 -32.45 -55.85 26.35
N PRO A 544 -33.69 -55.55 26.80
CA PRO A 544 -34.89 -56.15 26.20
C PRO A 544 -35.00 -55.91 24.70
N MET A 545 -34.65 -54.70 24.25
CA MET A 545 -34.63 -54.34 22.83
C MET A 545 -33.66 -55.23 22.05
N LEU A 546 -32.43 -55.39 22.53
CA LEU A 546 -31.42 -56.22 21.88
C LEU A 546 -31.84 -57.68 21.84
N ARG A 547 -32.36 -58.24 22.95
CA ARG A 547 -32.86 -59.62 22.98
C ARG A 547 -33.98 -59.87 21.96
N THR A 548 -34.95 -58.96 21.85
CA THR A 548 -36.01 -59.07 20.83
C THR A 548 -35.43 -59.01 19.42
N ARG A 549 -34.46 -58.11 19.17
CA ARG A 549 -33.84 -57.94 17.84
C ARG A 549 -33.00 -59.16 17.45
N LEU A 550 -32.20 -59.71 18.37
CA LEU A 550 -31.41 -60.91 18.16
C LEU A 550 -32.28 -62.12 17.81
N ALA A 551 -33.36 -62.34 18.56
CA ALA A 551 -34.32 -63.40 18.30
C ALA A 551 -34.99 -63.23 16.92
N SER A 552 -35.41 -62.00 16.58
CA SER A 552 -36.03 -61.71 15.27
C SER A 552 -35.06 -61.86 14.08
N ALA A 553 -33.76 -61.69 14.33
CA ALA A 553 -32.72 -61.85 13.33
C ALA A 553 -32.22 -63.31 13.20
N GLY A 554 -32.63 -64.21 14.10
CA GLY A 554 -32.15 -65.59 14.16
C GLY A 554 -30.68 -65.69 14.58
N LEU A 555 -30.20 -64.73 15.38
CA LEU A 555 -28.79 -64.63 15.80
C LEU A 555 -28.51 -65.25 17.18
N ASP A 556 -29.51 -65.79 17.87
CA ASP A 556 -29.38 -66.32 19.24
C ASP A 556 -28.33 -67.44 19.38
N GLU A 557 -28.06 -68.19 18.29
CA GLU A 557 -27.06 -69.26 18.27
C GLU A 557 -25.67 -68.79 17.81
N ARG A 558 -25.59 -67.60 17.18
CA ARG A 558 -24.37 -67.03 16.59
C ARG A 558 -23.76 -65.89 17.43
N LEU A 559 -24.56 -65.26 18.30
CA LEU A 559 -24.16 -64.07 19.04
C LEU A 559 -24.48 -64.17 20.53
N THR A 560 -23.46 -64.01 21.38
CA THR A 560 -23.63 -63.97 22.85
C THR A 560 -23.87 -62.53 23.30
N LEU A 561 -25.03 -62.26 23.90
CA LEU A 561 -25.32 -60.95 24.49
C LEU A 561 -24.83 -60.88 25.94
N VAL A 562 -23.94 -59.94 26.23
CA VAL A 562 -23.48 -59.61 27.58
C VAL A 562 -23.82 -58.16 27.90
N CYS A 563 -24.80 -57.96 28.78
CA CYS A 563 -25.23 -56.65 29.26
C CYS A 563 -24.90 -56.51 30.74
N ASP A 564 -24.35 -55.35 31.13
CA ASP A 564 -24.22 -54.98 32.54
C ASP A 564 -25.58 -54.56 33.14
N ASP A 565 -25.76 -54.78 34.44
CA ASP A 565 -26.97 -54.39 35.20
C ASP A 565 -27.24 -52.87 35.16
N THR A 566 -26.28 -52.06 34.72
CA THR A 566 -26.35 -50.59 34.65
C THR A 566 -27.10 -50.06 33.41
N VAL A 567 -27.54 -50.92 32.49
CA VAL A 567 -28.11 -50.52 31.17
C VAL A 567 -29.64 -50.69 31.10
N THR A 568 -30.34 -50.68 32.25
CA THR A 568 -31.75 -51.09 32.30
C THR A 568 -32.73 -50.07 31.72
N SER A 569 -32.45 -48.77 31.79
CA SER A 569 -33.23 -47.72 31.11
C SER A 569 -32.43 -46.44 30.92
N LEU A 570 -32.18 -46.05 29.66
CA LEU A 570 -31.37 -44.90 29.32
C LEU A 570 -32.14 -43.99 28.36
N GLN A 571 -32.13 -42.69 28.63
CA GLN A 571 -32.70 -41.69 27.72
C GLN A 571 -31.74 -41.55 26.55
N MET A 572 -32.17 -41.92 25.35
CA MET A 572 -31.34 -41.88 24.16
C MET A 572 -32.19 -41.54 22.96
N ASP A 573 -31.57 -41.08 21.88
CA ASP A 573 -32.27 -40.95 20.62
C ASP A 573 -32.70 -42.33 20.10
N GLN A 574 -34.01 -42.52 19.99
CA GLN A 574 -34.59 -43.79 19.58
C GLN A 574 -34.18 -44.18 18.15
N SER A 575 -34.07 -43.23 17.23
CA SER A 575 -33.77 -43.52 15.83
C SER A 575 -32.31 -43.90 15.64
N ALA A 576 -31.39 -43.13 16.23
CA ALA A 576 -29.97 -43.41 16.19
C ALA A 576 -29.62 -44.72 16.90
N CYS A 577 -30.24 -45.00 18.05
CA CYS A 577 -30.04 -46.25 18.78
C CYS A 577 -30.50 -47.47 17.95
N HIS A 578 -31.71 -47.43 17.38
CA HIS A 578 -32.19 -48.51 16.51
C HIS A 578 -31.32 -48.68 15.26
N LEU A 579 -30.91 -47.59 14.62
CA LEU A 579 -30.09 -47.65 13.40
C LEU A 579 -28.69 -48.21 13.69
N ALA A 580 -28.05 -47.76 14.78
CA ALA A 580 -26.75 -48.27 15.19
C ALA A 580 -26.82 -49.78 15.49
N VAL A 581 -27.83 -50.22 16.24
CA VAL A 581 -28.03 -51.65 16.57
C VAL A 581 -28.35 -52.47 15.32
N ASP A 582 -29.31 -52.07 14.50
CA ASP A 582 -29.70 -52.80 13.30
C ASP A 582 -28.51 -52.92 12.32
N SER A 583 -27.67 -51.88 12.25
CA SER A 583 -26.46 -51.88 11.41
C SER A 583 -25.36 -52.78 11.96
N LEU A 584 -25.14 -52.81 13.28
CA LEU A 584 -24.20 -53.74 13.90
C LEU A 584 -24.64 -55.21 13.72
N LEU A 585 -25.93 -55.50 13.89
CA LEU A 585 -26.47 -56.84 13.64
C LEU A 585 -26.37 -57.24 12.17
N LEU A 586 -26.56 -56.29 11.25
CA LEU A 586 -26.36 -56.51 9.82
C LEU A 586 -24.90 -56.85 9.50
N ALA A 587 -23.93 -56.17 10.13
CA ALA A 587 -22.51 -56.49 9.98
C ALA A 587 -22.19 -57.94 10.41
N VAL A 588 -22.83 -58.44 11.47
CA VAL A 588 -22.70 -59.84 11.92
C VAL A 588 -23.35 -60.82 10.94
N LEU A 589 -24.51 -60.47 10.38
CA LEU A 589 -25.22 -61.32 9.41
C LEU A 589 -24.45 -61.48 8.10
N GLU A 590 -23.82 -60.40 7.63
CA GLU A 590 -23.02 -60.37 6.41
C GLU A 590 -21.59 -60.92 6.62
N ALA A 591 -21.14 -61.03 7.87
CA ALA A 591 -19.90 -61.72 8.21
C ALA A 591 -20.08 -63.26 8.13
N GLU A 592 -18.98 -63.97 7.85
CA GLU A 592 -18.98 -65.41 7.56
C GLU A 592 -19.75 -66.26 8.61
N PRO A 593 -20.48 -67.31 8.17
CA PRO A 593 -21.43 -68.07 9.01
C PRO A 593 -20.87 -68.69 10.29
N GLU A 594 -19.58 -69.05 10.31
CA GLU A 594 -18.97 -69.89 11.34
C GLU A 594 -18.43 -69.13 12.57
N VAL A 595 -18.45 -67.79 12.55
CA VAL A 595 -17.82 -66.99 13.61
C VAL A 595 -18.83 -66.64 14.71
N ARG A 596 -18.53 -67.06 15.96
CA ARG A 596 -19.24 -66.59 17.15
C ARG A 596 -18.78 -65.17 17.47
N THR A 597 -19.73 -64.24 17.50
CA THR A 597 -19.50 -62.85 17.89
C THR A 597 -20.07 -62.58 19.28
N ASP A 598 -19.42 -61.73 20.05
CA ASP A 598 -19.92 -61.30 21.35
C ASP A 598 -20.35 -59.83 21.27
N LEU A 599 -21.55 -59.54 21.79
CA LEU A 599 -22.10 -58.19 21.87
C LEU A 599 -22.10 -57.74 23.32
N HIS A 600 -21.23 -56.78 23.61
CA HIS A 600 -20.96 -56.23 24.92
C HIS A 600 -21.62 -54.86 25.07
N VAL A 601 -22.53 -54.70 26.03
CA VAL A 601 -23.23 -53.42 26.25
C VAL A 601 -22.99 -52.92 27.66
N HIS A 602 -22.35 -51.76 27.76
CA HIS A 602 -21.92 -51.16 29.01
C HIS A 602 -22.24 -49.66 29.03
N SER A 603 -22.64 -49.13 30.18
CA SER A 603 -22.67 -47.67 30.38
C SER A 603 -21.29 -47.19 30.80
N VAL A 604 -20.78 -46.14 30.13
CA VAL A 604 -19.46 -45.55 30.39
C VAL A 604 -19.60 -44.05 30.56
N THR A 605 -18.81 -43.46 31.47
CA THR A 605 -18.67 -42.01 31.58
C THR A 605 -17.32 -41.63 30.98
N ILE A 606 -17.35 -40.80 29.94
CA ILE A 606 -16.16 -40.34 29.22
C ILE A 606 -15.72 -39.02 29.84
N ASP A 607 -14.48 -38.96 30.32
CA ASP A 607 -13.88 -37.76 30.89
C ASP A 607 -13.31 -36.83 29.80
N ARG A 608 -12.77 -35.66 30.18
CA ARG A 608 -12.26 -34.70 29.20
C ARG A 608 -11.05 -35.20 28.40
N SER A 609 -10.17 -35.99 29.03
CA SER A 609 -9.01 -36.59 28.35
C SER A 609 -9.44 -37.59 27.28
N ASP A 610 -10.38 -38.47 27.62
CA ASP A 610 -10.88 -39.50 26.72
C ASP A 610 -11.80 -38.92 25.63
N ALA A 611 -12.53 -37.84 25.95
CA ALA A 611 -13.41 -37.12 25.03
C ALA A 611 -12.64 -36.49 23.86
N ASP A 612 -11.48 -35.87 24.13
CA ASP A 612 -10.62 -35.29 23.10
C ASP A 612 -10.02 -36.38 22.19
N GLU A 613 -9.65 -37.54 22.74
CA GLU A 613 -9.15 -38.66 21.96
C GLU A 613 -10.24 -39.31 21.08
N LEU A 614 -11.46 -39.41 21.60
CA LEU A 614 -12.62 -39.99 20.90
C LEU A 614 -13.36 -38.99 20.01
N GLN A 615 -13.01 -37.70 20.04
CA GLN A 615 -13.71 -36.61 19.35
C GLN A 615 -15.20 -36.51 19.70
N VAL A 616 -15.56 -36.77 20.95
CA VAL A 616 -16.94 -36.67 21.47
C VAL A 616 -17.00 -35.65 22.62
N GLU A 617 -18.20 -35.25 23.05
CA GLU A 617 -18.32 -34.41 24.25
C GLU A 617 -18.13 -35.23 25.54
N PRO A 618 -17.56 -34.66 26.62
CA PRO A 618 -17.49 -35.36 27.90
C PRO A 618 -18.89 -35.62 28.46
N GLY A 619 -19.18 -36.87 28.87
CA GLY A 619 -20.54 -37.22 29.28
C GLY A 619 -20.77 -38.70 29.49
N ARG A 620 -22.04 -39.08 29.68
CA ARG A 620 -22.47 -40.48 29.79
C ARG A 620 -22.82 -41.04 28.42
N TYR A 621 -22.26 -42.21 28.14
CA TYR A 621 -22.44 -42.94 26.89
C TYR A 621 -22.84 -44.38 27.16
N VAL A 622 -23.55 -44.99 26.22
CA VAL A 622 -23.63 -46.44 26.06
C VAL A 622 -22.55 -46.85 25.08
N ARG A 623 -21.66 -47.73 25.53
CA ARG A 623 -20.68 -48.40 24.68
C ARG A 623 -21.22 -49.75 24.27
N ILE A 624 -21.47 -49.92 22.97
CA ILE A 624 -21.81 -51.19 22.34
C ILE A 624 -20.54 -51.71 21.67
N GLY A 625 -19.94 -52.76 22.24
CA GLY A 625 -18.78 -53.45 21.71
C GLY A 625 -19.18 -54.70 20.94
N LEU A 626 -18.72 -54.82 19.70
CA LEU A 626 -18.89 -56.02 18.89
C LEU A 626 -17.52 -56.64 18.65
N SER A 627 -17.29 -57.83 19.21
CA SER A 627 -16.03 -58.58 19.10
C SER A 627 -16.20 -59.86 18.30
N GLY A 628 -15.13 -60.29 17.63
CA GLY A 628 -15.11 -61.51 16.81
C GLY A 628 -15.43 -61.30 15.33
N LEU A 629 -15.45 -60.06 14.81
CA LEU A 629 -15.56 -59.85 13.37
C LEU A 629 -14.24 -60.20 12.65
N PRO A 630 -14.29 -60.73 11.41
CA PRO A 630 -13.09 -61.00 10.62
C PRO A 630 -12.27 -59.72 10.40
N GLU A 631 -10.94 -59.83 10.42
CA GLU A 631 -10.03 -58.69 10.25
C GLU A 631 -10.24 -57.96 8.90
N ALA A 632 -10.69 -58.68 7.87
CA ALA A 632 -11.07 -58.13 6.57
C ALA A 632 -12.28 -57.17 6.62
N VAL A 633 -13.19 -57.33 7.58
CA VAL A 633 -14.36 -56.46 7.77
C VAL A 633 -13.99 -55.20 8.57
N VAL A 634 -12.97 -55.29 9.41
CA VAL A 634 -12.63 -54.25 10.38
C VAL A 634 -11.45 -53.37 9.91
N ALA A 635 -10.64 -53.88 8.98
CA ALA A 635 -9.52 -53.23 8.29
C ALA A 635 -8.66 -52.27 9.13
N GLY A 636 -7.52 -52.79 9.62
CA GLY A 636 -6.25 -52.06 9.81
C GLY A 636 -6.22 -50.84 10.76
N LYS A 637 -5.56 -51.03 11.91
CA LYS A 637 -5.09 -50.03 12.91
C LYS A 637 -5.60 -48.57 12.75
N SER A 638 -6.47 -48.20 13.67
CA SER A 638 -6.81 -46.83 14.12
C SER A 638 -7.74 -45.94 13.27
N ALA A 639 -8.08 -46.32 12.04
CA ALA A 639 -9.08 -45.62 11.22
C ALA A 639 -10.13 -46.62 10.70
N LEU A 640 -11.41 -46.24 10.68
CA LEU A 640 -12.48 -47.12 10.20
C LEU A 640 -12.28 -47.57 8.74
N PRO A 641 -12.79 -48.76 8.37
CA PRO A 641 -12.64 -49.34 7.04
C PRO A 641 -13.12 -48.37 5.95
N THR A 642 -12.26 -48.12 4.95
CA THR A 642 -12.71 -47.57 3.67
C THR A 642 -13.53 -48.64 2.96
N TRP A 643 -14.76 -48.33 2.54
CA TRP A 643 -15.64 -49.29 1.89
C TRP A 643 -14.98 -49.91 0.65
N ASP A 644 -14.75 -51.22 0.71
CA ASP A 644 -14.12 -52.02 -0.36
C ASP A 644 -15.15 -52.79 -1.23
N GLY A 645 -16.44 -52.57 -0.99
CA GLY A 645 -17.54 -53.31 -1.60
C GLY A 645 -18.24 -54.30 -0.66
N SER A 646 -17.68 -54.58 0.53
CA SER A 646 -18.30 -55.47 1.51
C SER A 646 -19.56 -54.87 2.15
N ALA A 647 -20.64 -55.66 2.20
CA ALA A 647 -21.89 -55.28 2.87
C ALA A 647 -21.69 -55.14 4.40
N ALA A 648 -20.80 -55.96 4.99
CA ALA A 648 -20.47 -55.90 6.41
C ALA A 648 -19.71 -54.61 6.77
N GLN A 649 -18.77 -54.17 5.93
CA GLN A 649 -18.07 -52.90 6.12
C GLN A 649 -19.02 -51.70 6.01
N LEU A 650 -19.93 -51.73 5.02
CA LEU A 650 -20.91 -50.65 4.90
C LEU A 650 -21.81 -50.60 6.13
N ALA A 651 -22.26 -51.74 6.64
CA ALA A 651 -23.06 -51.81 7.85
C ALA A 651 -22.34 -51.20 9.07
N LEU A 652 -21.02 -51.39 9.21
CA LEU A 652 -20.25 -50.69 10.25
C LEU A 652 -20.23 -49.16 10.03
N LEU A 653 -20.05 -48.71 8.79
CA LEU A 653 -20.09 -47.28 8.46
C LEU A 653 -21.48 -46.66 8.74
N LEU A 654 -22.57 -47.39 8.50
CA LEU A 654 -23.93 -46.97 8.87
C LEU A 654 -24.06 -46.81 10.39
N ALA A 655 -23.52 -47.75 11.17
CA ALA A 655 -23.54 -47.68 12.63
C ALA A 655 -22.76 -46.47 13.17
N ARG A 656 -21.60 -46.15 12.58
CA ARG A 656 -20.85 -44.94 12.89
C ARG A 656 -21.63 -43.68 12.58
N ALA A 657 -22.22 -43.61 11.39
CA ALA A 657 -22.98 -42.44 10.96
C ALA A 657 -24.17 -42.17 11.90
N ALA A 658 -24.87 -43.21 12.33
CA ALA A 658 -25.93 -43.13 13.34
C ALA A 658 -25.41 -42.60 14.69
N ALA A 659 -24.24 -43.05 15.15
CA ALA A 659 -23.64 -42.54 16.38
C ALA A 659 -23.24 -41.06 16.26
N ARG A 660 -22.64 -40.66 15.14
CA ARG A 660 -22.22 -39.27 14.90
C ARG A 660 -23.37 -38.29 14.80
N GLU A 661 -24.52 -38.71 14.26
CA GLU A 661 -25.72 -37.87 14.15
C GLU A 661 -26.15 -37.32 15.51
N VAL A 662 -25.89 -38.06 16.59
CA VAL A 662 -26.27 -37.68 17.96
C VAL A 662 -25.10 -37.22 18.83
N GLY A 663 -23.90 -37.01 18.26
CA GLY A 663 -22.71 -36.59 19.03
C GLY A 663 -21.94 -37.74 19.70
N GLY A 664 -22.13 -38.96 19.22
CA GLY A 664 -21.32 -40.14 19.53
C GLY A 664 -20.27 -40.45 18.45
N GLU A 665 -19.54 -41.54 18.61
CA GLU A 665 -18.48 -41.95 17.68
C GLU A 665 -18.35 -43.48 17.64
N GLN A 666 -17.71 -44.02 16.60
CA GLN A 666 -17.33 -45.44 16.53
C GLN A 666 -15.82 -45.57 16.41
N ARG A 667 -15.23 -46.54 17.09
CA ARG A 667 -13.78 -46.81 17.03
C ARG A 667 -13.49 -48.29 16.94
N VAL A 668 -12.44 -48.62 16.20
CA VAL A 668 -11.87 -49.96 16.12
C VAL A 668 -10.68 -50.04 17.06
N VAL A 669 -10.66 -51.05 17.94
CA VAL A 669 -9.57 -51.30 18.89
C VAL A 669 -8.74 -52.51 18.46
N GLU A 670 -7.50 -52.61 18.95
CA GLU A 670 -6.62 -53.77 18.73
C GLU A 670 -7.37 -55.07 19.05
N ASN A 671 -7.25 -56.08 18.18
CA ASN A 671 -8.01 -57.34 18.13
C ASN A 671 -9.37 -57.30 17.41
N GLY A 672 -9.63 -56.27 16.59
CA GLY A 672 -10.79 -56.27 15.68
C GLY A 672 -12.14 -56.05 16.36
N THR A 673 -12.14 -55.49 17.58
CA THR A 673 -13.37 -55.14 18.30
C THR A 673 -13.83 -53.75 17.89
N VAL A 674 -15.11 -53.62 17.53
CA VAL A 674 -15.72 -52.34 17.16
C VAL A 674 -16.52 -51.82 18.34
N PHE A 675 -16.16 -50.63 18.85
CA PHE A 675 -16.92 -49.93 19.88
C PHE A 675 -17.71 -48.78 19.28
N THR A 676 -19.03 -48.81 19.46
CA THR A 676 -19.94 -47.72 19.11
C THR A 676 -20.39 -47.02 20.39
N TYR A 677 -20.17 -45.72 20.47
CA TYR A 677 -20.53 -44.88 21.60
C TYR A 677 -21.77 -44.05 21.25
N LEU A 678 -22.85 -44.23 22.02
CA LEU A 678 -24.08 -43.46 21.86
C LEU A 678 -24.33 -42.62 23.13
N PRO A 679 -24.55 -41.30 23.00
CA PRO A 679 -24.78 -40.45 24.16
C PRO A 679 -26.10 -40.78 24.84
N VAL A 680 -26.10 -40.66 26.17
CA VAL A 680 -27.28 -40.80 27.02
C VAL A 680 -27.76 -39.39 27.39
N GLY A 681 -28.95 -39.03 26.93
CA GLY A 681 -29.66 -37.81 27.30
C GLY A 681 -30.05 -37.80 28.79
N GLY A 682 -30.25 -36.62 29.35
CA GLY A 682 -30.56 -36.44 30.77
C GLY A 682 -29.45 -35.73 31.53
N ARG A 683 -29.81 -34.55 32.07
CA ARG A 683 -29.00 -33.65 32.90
C ARG A 683 -27.95 -34.34 33.77
N THR A 684 -26.69 -33.94 33.61
CA THR A 684 -25.97 -33.33 34.74
C THR A 684 -26.53 -31.95 35.03
#